data_AF-A0A4R6S0U6-F1
#
_entry.id   AF-A0A4R6S0U6-F1
#
_cell.length_a   1.000
_cell.length_b   1.000
_cell.length_c   1.000
_cell.angle_alpha   90.00
_cell.angle_beta   90.00
_cell.angle_gamma   90.00
#
_symmetry.space_group_name_H-M   'P 1'
#
loop_
_entity.id
_entity.type
_entity.pdbx_description
1 polymer ?
#
loop_
_entity_poly.entity_id
_entity_poly.type
_entity_poly.pdbx_seq_one_letter_code
_entity_poly.pdbx_strand_id
1 'polypeptide(L)'
;MRVLLGAASIAAILGTGIVVTPASAAAALPPNQILGLFDSSYASIAARVSHLGYAPTSLTGTYGAMYTRDASVQAMALTAAGDTTRAEAILSYVLRYSAASGQAQLPHRIYDTKNVLTTSRQADVSQRVYDLSVLPRGATQAMPVPGTVSAVDVWLSRGASTSGKVRATLIAGTGSAAQTVDSQTIPIADVPTGSGGWVTVEFRPPLTAEAPTAYSIKLAGIDSPAVTWWGAGAGKASYQERTTDFRLSGYDMFDETDQLFSVALAWARVFPKSSLGFRYETWPLIRGFVDYYLSTPGYFNTSMNLIRNPILDDEGYHNTYDLLTNVFTAQALHELAPIADGYLDPATASRYRQFAAKITRGINANLVTTVDGNRIYGEKYEIGSTTVFSPGYSFVNLSPLAAGWYGMDDTIMANTVQAYFAHESKNWSGVTMLSSMQDYGGSGHNRWVLTKSFSWELRFAAKNGDTGRVGEIDTFLQRFDPDIVQPIAEGWILDDTGTVTMTDPANQEHASWYLLGLLQSYPRLAPRSASISQALKTTPELTVSMPAHVTAAFTVNSTLFNTLASSSDFTVSADAPSGWTVSTTSAVDGTLRAGDSAPVAWTVTPPPGYSGPVDLTVSARLGGHTVTKHVFTTVANPA
;
A
#
# COMPACT_ATOMS: atom_id res chain seq x y z
N MET A 1 17.82 -2.52 -60.37
CA MET A 1 18.28 -2.95 -59.03
C MET A 1 17.32 -2.35 -57.99
N ARG A 2 16.20 -3.03 -57.78
CA ARG A 2 15.16 -2.76 -56.78
C ARG A 2 14.69 -4.15 -56.33
N VAL A 3 14.95 -4.51 -55.09
CA VAL A 3 14.45 -5.77 -54.51
C VAL A 3 13.16 -5.43 -53.77
N LEU A 4 12.04 -5.94 -54.28
CA LEU A 4 10.77 -5.98 -53.57
C LEU A 4 10.89 -7.00 -52.42
N LEU A 5 10.67 -6.56 -51.19
CA LEU A 5 10.39 -7.45 -50.06
C LEU A 5 8.87 -7.58 -49.93
N GLY A 6 8.39 -8.80 -50.14
CA GLY A 6 6.99 -9.18 -49.95
C GLY A 6 6.61 -9.21 -48.47
N ALA A 7 5.43 -8.67 -48.17
CA ALA A 7 4.80 -8.78 -46.87
C ALA A 7 4.33 -10.22 -46.63
N ALA A 8 4.88 -10.88 -45.61
CA ALA A 8 4.34 -12.11 -45.07
C ALA A 8 3.49 -11.76 -43.83
N SER A 9 2.19 -11.95 -43.94
CA SER A 9 1.21 -11.81 -42.87
C SER A 9 1.43 -12.94 -41.84
N ILE A 10 1.82 -12.58 -40.62
CA ILE A 10 1.84 -13.50 -39.48
C ILE A 10 0.41 -13.61 -38.95
N ALA A 11 -0.26 -14.71 -39.30
CA ALA A 11 -1.51 -15.11 -38.67
C ALA A 11 -1.19 -15.66 -37.28
N ALA A 12 -1.53 -14.90 -36.23
CA ALA A 12 -1.47 -15.36 -34.86
C ALA A 12 -2.55 -16.44 -34.66
N ILE A 13 -2.11 -17.67 -34.38
CA ILE A 13 -2.98 -18.75 -33.91
C ILE A 13 -3.31 -18.42 -32.45
N LEU A 14 -4.46 -17.78 -32.24
CA LEU A 14 -5.09 -17.66 -30.93
C LEU A 14 -5.54 -19.06 -30.51
N GLY A 15 -4.79 -19.67 -29.59
CA GLY A 15 -5.23 -20.87 -28.90
C GLY A 15 -6.53 -20.58 -28.17
N THR A 16 -7.61 -21.25 -28.60
CA THR A 16 -8.90 -21.24 -27.94
C THR A 16 -8.79 -22.03 -26.62
N GLY A 17 -8.26 -21.37 -25.60
CA GLY A 17 -8.51 -21.77 -24.22
C GLY A 17 -10.00 -21.68 -23.97
N ILE A 18 -10.60 -22.78 -23.52
CA ILE A 18 -11.99 -22.81 -23.07
C ILE A 18 -12.10 -21.78 -21.94
N VAL A 19 -12.68 -20.62 -22.24
CA VAL A 19 -13.13 -19.67 -21.22
C VAL A 19 -14.35 -20.32 -20.58
N VAL A 20 -14.16 -20.97 -19.45
CA VAL A 20 -15.26 -21.29 -18.55
C VAL A 20 -15.79 -19.94 -18.07
N THR A 21 -16.91 -19.50 -18.64
CA THR A 21 -17.66 -18.34 -18.15
C THR A 21 -18.00 -18.58 -16.68
N PRO A 22 -17.66 -17.66 -15.75
CA PRO A 22 -18.09 -17.76 -14.37
C PRO A 22 -19.61 -17.85 -14.31
N ALA A 23 -20.13 -18.90 -13.67
CA ALA A 23 -21.55 -19.11 -13.45
C ALA A 23 -22.13 -17.94 -12.62
N SER A 24 -23.12 -17.22 -13.18
CA SER A 24 -24.08 -16.27 -12.58
C SER A 24 -23.64 -15.17 -11.60
N ALA A 25 -22.49 -15.23 -10.94
CA ALA A 25 -22.00 -14.22 -9.99
C ALA A 25 -21.58 -12.91 -10.68
N ALA A 26 -21.22 -12.96 -11.97
CA ALA A 26 -20.72 -11.81 -12.72
C ALA A 26 -21.70 -10.62 -12.84
N ALA A 27 -23.01 -10.82 -12.61
CA ALA A 27 -24.03 -9.77 -12.72
C ALA A 27 -24.48 -9.17 -11.37
N ALA A 28 -24.25 -9.86 -10.26
CA ALA A 28 -24.78 -9.48 -8.95
C ALA A 28 -23.73 -8.73 -8.11
N LEU A 29 -24.20 -7.87 -7.20
CA LEU A 29 -23.40 -7.37 -6.08
C LEU A 29 -23.43 -8.41 -4.95
N PRO A 30 -22.43 -8.42 -4.06
CA PRO A 30 -22.51 -9.24 -2.85
C PRO A 30 -23.69 -8.81 -1.96
N PRO A 31 -24.06 -9.64 -0.97
CA PRO A 31 -25.01 -9.25 0.08
C PRO A 31 -24.66 -7.91 0.76
N ASN A 32 -25.67 -7.27 1.36
CA ASN A 32 -25.56 -5.88 1.82
C ASN A 32 -24.48 -5.65 2.90
N GLN A 33 -24.29 -6.58 3.85
CA GLN A 33 -23.27 -6.40 4.89
C GLN A 33 -21.87 -6.45 4.29
N ILE A 34 -21.62 -7.46 3.45
CA ILE A 34 -20.38 -7.58 2.68
C ILE A 34 -20.16 -6.34 1.79
N LEU A 35 -21.20 -5.84 1.14
CA LEU A 35 -21.09 -4.64 0.29
C LEU A 35 -20.74 -3.39 1.10
N GLY A 36 -21.35 -3.21 2.28
CA GLY A 36 -21.07 -2.06 3.13
C GLY A 36 -19.64 -2.05 3.67
N LEU A 37 -19.19 -3.19 4.22
CA LEU A 37 -17.81 -3.36 4.69
C LEU A 37 -16.78 -3.23 3.55
N PHE A 38 -17.14 -3.60 2.32
CA PHE A 38 -16.29 -3.37 1.16
C PHE A 38 -16.00 -1.88 0.94
N ASP A 39 -17.03 -1.03 1.00
CA ASP A 39 -16.87 0.40 0.75
C ASP A 39 -16.00 1.06 1.82
N SER A 40 -16.26 0.74 3.09
CA SER A 40 -15.53 1.32 4.20
C SER A 40 -14.07 0.87 4.23
N SER A 41 -13.82 -0.42 3.98
CA SER A 41 -12.47 -0.97 3.85
C SER A 41 -11.74 -0.39 2.65
N TYR A 42 -12.39 -0.24 1.49
CA TYR A 42 -11.75 0.34 0.30
C TYR A 42 -11.36 1.80 0.53
N ALA A 43 -12.26 2.60 1.10
CA ALA A 43 -11.98 4.00 1.43
C ALA A 43 -10.78 4.11 2.39
N SER A 44 -10.75 3.29 3.44
CA SER A 44 -9.65 3.23 4.40
C SER A 44 -8.30 2.83 3.78
N ILE A 45 -8.32 1.80 2.93
CA ILE A 45 -7.13 1.29 2.25
C ILE A 45 -6.62 2.27 1.19
N ALA A 46 -7.50 2.92 0.43
CA ALA A 46 -7.07 3.90 -0.57
C ALA A 46 -6.57 5.22 0.05
N ALA A 47 -7.18 5.67 1.15
CA ALA A 47 -6.86 6.96 1.77
C ALA A 47 -5.52 6.96 2.52
N ARG A 48 -5.08 5.83 3.08
CA ARG A 48 -3.83 5.75 3.87
C ARG A 48 -2.55 5.73 3.04
N VAL A 49 -2.64 5.63 1.71
CA VAL A 49 -1.48 5.64 0.82
C VAL A 49 -0.96 7.07 0.72
N SER A 50 0.23 7.33 1.24
CA SER A 50 0.89 8.62 1.13
C SER A 50 1.19 8.95 -0.34
N HIS A 51 1.45 10.22 -0.63
CA HIS A 51 1.79 10.64 -1.98
C HIS A 51 3.10 10.02 -2.50
N LEU A 52 3.98 9.55 -1.60
CA LEU A 52 5.19 8.80 -1.95
C LEU A 52 4.97 7.29 -2.08
N GLY A 53 3.82 6.78 -1.60
CA GLY A 53 3.47 5.37 -1.63
C GLY A 53 3.65 4.62 -0.31
N TYR A 54 4.08 5.29 0.77
CA TYR A 54 4.06 4.69 2.11
C TYR A 54 2.61 4.40 2.51
N ALA A 55 2.35 3.22 3.08
CA ALA A 55 1.02 2.83 3.53
C ALA A 55 1.13 2.02 4.83
N PRO A 56 0.76 2.59 6.00
CA PRO A 56 0.93 1.91 7.27
C PRO A 56 0.01 0.69 7.40
N THR A 57 0.53 -0.38 8.03
CA THR A 57 -0.23 -1.62 8.26
C THR A 57 -1.42 -1.39 9.19
N SER A 58 -1.21 -0.65 10.28
CA SER A 58 -2.24 -0.36 11.29
C SER A 58 -2.67 1.10 11.28
N LEU A 59 -3.96 1.34 11.53
CA LEU A 59 -4.48 2.68 11.81
C LEU A 59 -4.39 3.05 13.29
N THR A 60 -4.38 2.04 14.16
CA THR A 60 -4.39 2.22 15.62
C THR A 60 -2.98 2.34 16.21
N GLY A 61 -1.95 2.17 15.38
CA GLY A 61 -0.55 2.11 15.80
C GLY A 61 -0.15 0.74 16.36
N THR A 62 -1.03 -0.27 16.31
CA THR A 62 -0.71 -1.66 16.71
C THR A 62 0.52 -2.16 15.95
N TYR A 63 0.61 -1.82 14.66
CA TYR A 63 1.77 -2.05 13.81
C TYR A 63 2.37 -0.71 13.36
N GLY A 64 3.57 -0.39 13.86
CA GLY A 64 4.22 0.92 13.67
C GLY A 64 4.95 1.11 12.33
N ALA A 65 4.73 0.23 11.36
CA ALA A 65 5.43 0.23 10.09
C ALA A 65 4.50 -0.20 8.94
N MET A 66 5.02 -0.11 7.72
CA MET A 66 4.45 -0.75 6.54
C MET A 66 5.14 -2.11 6.37
N TYR A 67 4.37 -3.18 6.36
CA TYR A 67 4.87 -4.52 6.08
C TYR A 67 4.84 -4.74 4.56
N THR A 68 5.91 -5.28 3.99
CA THR A 68 6.01 -5.36 2.53
C THR A 68 5.07 -6.42 1.94
N ARG A 69 4.78 -7.49 2.69
CA ARG A 69 3.75 -8.49 2.33
C ARG A 69 2.38 -7.82 2.24
N ASP A 70 1.95 -7.13 3.29
CA ASP A 70 0.66 -6.45 3.40
C ASP A 70 0.45 -5.43 2.27
N ALA A 71 1.47 -4.59 2.06
CA ALA A 71 1.49 -3.58 1.02
C ALA A 71 1.34 -4.18 -0.39
N SER A 72 1.91 -5.36 -0.64
CA SER A 72 1.77 -6.04 -1.93
C SER A 72 0.32 -6.44 -2.22
N VAL A 73 -0.41 -6.90 -1.20
CA VAL A 73 -1.82 -7.28 -1.32
C VAL A 73 -2.68 -6.03 -1.54
N GLN A 74 -2.37 -4.94 -0.84
CA GLN A 74 -3.02 -3.65 -1.08
C GLN A 74 -2.83 -3.18 -2.53
N ALA A 75 -1.61 -3.28 -3.07
CA ALA A 75 -1.35 -2.92 -4.47
C ALA A 75 -2.15 -3.77 -5.47
N MET A 76 -2.30 -5.08 -5.19
CA MET A 76 -3.17 -5.96 -5.98
C MET A 76 -4.64 -5.54 -5.90
N ALA A 77 -5.16 -5.27 -4.69
CA ALA A 77 -6.55 -4.85 -4.48
C ALA A 77 -6.85 -3.52 -5.19
N LEU A 78 -5.98 -2.52 -5.06
CA LEU A 78 -6.11 -1.22 -5.74
C LEU A 78 -6.07 -1.39 -7.26
N THR A 79 -5.20 -2.26 -7.78
CA THR A 79 -5.13 -2.55 -9.22
C THR A 79 -6.39 -3.27 -9.73
N ALA A 80 -6.97 -4.17 -8.95
CA ALA A 80 -8.23 -4.84 -9.26
C ALA A 80 -9.40 -3.83 -9.26
N ALA A 81 -9.37 -2.84 -8.35
CA ALA A 81 -10.31 -1.73 -8.30
C ALA A 81 -10.10 -0.66 -9.39
N GLY A 82 -9.01 -0.73 -10.15
CA GLY A 82 -8.68 0.25 -11.21
C GLY A 82 -7.86 1.46 -10.75
N ASP A 83 -7.41 1.50 -9.50
CA ASP A 83 -6.56 2.56 -8.96
C ASP A 83 -5.07 2.19 -9.08
N THR A 84 -4.60 2.08 -10.32
CA THR A 84 -3.22 1.67 -10.61
C THR A 84 -2.19 2.71 -10.16
N THR A 85 -2.55 3.99 -10.06
CA THR A 85 -1.62 5.04 -9.61
C THR A 85 -1.16 4.82 -8.16
N ARG A 86 -2.10 4.53 -7.24
CA ARG A 86 -1.72 4.22 -5.85
C ARG A 86 -0.98 2.89 -5.74
N ALA A 87 -1.37 1.88 -6.54
CA ALA A 87 -0.66 0.61 -6.58
C ALA A 87 0.80 0.74 -7.04
N GLU A 88 1.06 1.55 -8.08
CA GLU A 88 2.41 1.88 -8.53
C GLU A 88 3.20 2.62 -7.45
N ALA A 89 2.58 3.58 -6.76
CA ALA A 89 3.24 4.33 -5.69
C ALA A 89 3.72 3.39 -4.56
N ILE A 90 2.85 2.49 -4.09
CA ILE A 90 3.17 1.49 -3.05
C ILE A 90 4.36 0.63 -3.47
N LEU A 91 4.29 0.01 -4.65
CA LEU A 91 5.36 -0.88 -5.10
C LEU A 91 6.66 -0.13 -5.38
N SER A 92 6.56 1.11 -5.88
CA SER A 92 7.74 1.98 -6.05
C SER A 92 8.39 2.28 -4.71
N TYR A 93 7.59 2.59 -3.68
CA TYR A 93 8.11 2.87 -2.34
C TYR A 93 8.83 1.65 -1.77
N VAL A 94 8.20 0.46 -1.80
CA VAL A 94 8.81 -0.80 -1.34
C VAL A 94 10.13 -1.08 -2.05
N LEU A 95 10.14 -1.05 -3.39
CA LEU A 95 11.31 -1.43 -4.17
C LEU A 95 12.44 -0.39 -4.06
N ARG A 96 12.11 0.91 -4.05
CA ARG A 96 13.11 1.97 -3.86
C ARG A 96 13.67 1.97 -2.44
N TYR A 97 12.85 1.77 -1.41
CA TYR A 97 13.35 1.66 -0.03
C TYR A 97 14.32 0.49 0.10
N SER A 98 13.98 -0.65 -0.51
CA SER A 98 14.85 -1.83 -0.55
C SER A 98 16.17 -1.56 -1.29
N ALA A 99 16.14 -0.82 -2.39
CA ALA A 99 17.36 -0.40 -3.10
C ALA A 99 18.21 0.58 -2.26
N ALA A 100 17.56 1.54 -1.59
CA ALA A 100 18.20 2.52 -0.72
C ALA A 100 18.82 1.91 0.55
N SER A 101 18.27 0.80 1.06
CA SER A 101 18.83 0.09 2.21
C SER A 101 20.08 -0.74 1.84
N GLY A 102 20.29 -1.00 0.55
CA GLY A 102 21.43 -1.77 0.03
C GLY A 102 21.36 -3.27 0.27
N GLN A 103 20.18 -3.77 0.64
CA GLN A 103 19.99 -5.17 0.96
C GLN A 103 19.67 -5.99 -0.30
N ALA A 104 20.19 -7.22 -0.35
CA ALA A 104 19.89 -8.15 -1.44
C ALA A 104 18.52 -8.84 -1.25
N GLN A 105 17.99 -8.82 -0.03
CA GLN A 105 16.68 -9.32 0.35
C GLN A 105 15.69 -8.17 0.46
N LEU A 106 14.40 -8.47 0.29
CA LEU A 106 13.34 -7.50 0.51
C LEU A 106 13.14 -7.31 2.03
N PRO A 107 13.06 -6.07 2.55
CA PRO A 107 12.82 -5.84 3.97
C PRO A 107 11.47 -6.35 4.44
N HIS A 108 11.44 -6.87 5.67
CA HIS A 108 10.21 -7.25 6.37
C HIS A 108 9.31 -6.03 6.62
N ARG A 109 9.91 -4.97 7.17
CA ARG A 109 9.20 -3.73 7.51
C ARG A 109 9.95 -2.53 6.98
N ILE A 110 9.19 -1.56 6.50
CA ILE A 110 9.69 -0.25 6.09
C ILE A 110 8.94 0.85 6.82
N TYR A 111 9.65 1.91 7.17
CA TYR A 111 9.11 3.05 7.89
C TYR A 111 8.83 4.20 6.95
N ASP A 112 7.99 5.13 7.40
CA ASP A 112 7.88 6.42 6.74
C ASP A 112 9.21 7.19 6.83
N THR A 113 9.46 8.05 5.86
CA THR A 113 10.68 8.87 5.84
C THR A 113 10.67 9.85 6.99
N LYS A 114 11.69 9.79 7.86
CA LYS A 114 11.80 10.68 9.04
C LYS A 114 12.07 12.14 8.69
N ASN A 115 12.67 12.39 7.52
CA ASN A 115 12.93 13.73 6.98
C ASN A 115 13.59 14.68 7.99
N VAL A 116 14.72 14.23 8.55
CA VAL A 116 15.50 14.95 9.58
C VAL A 116 16.27 16.11 8.95
N LEU A 117 16.03 17.33 9.45
CA LEU A 117 16.66 18.55 8.95
C LEU A 117 18.19 18.55 9.15
N THR A 118 18.94 18.95 8.12
CA THR A 118 20.40 19.08 8.18
C THR A 118 20.84 20.44 8.72
N THR A 119 22.09 20.51 9.19
CA THR A 119 22.70 21.77 9.64
C THR A 119 23.22 22.62 8.47
N SER A 120 23.63 21.99 7.37
CA SER A 120 23.92 22.67 6.09
C SER A 120 22.59 23.14 5.50
N ARG A 121 22.44 24.44 5.22
CA ARG A 121 21.26 25.05 4.57
C ARG A 121 21.57 26.47 4.06
N GLN A 122 20.78 26.97 3.11
CA GLN A 122 20.76 28.38 2.70
C GLN A 122 19.42 29.00 3.12
N ALA A 123 19.36 29.65 4.28
CA ALA A 123 18.10 30.11 4.87
C ALA A 123 17.81 31.62 4.71
N ASP A 124 18.69 32.37 4.04
CA ASP A 124 18.44 33.78 3.72
C ASP A 124 17.35 33.87 2.64
N VAL A 125 16.29 34.64 2.93
CA VAL A 125 15.08 34.80 2.10
C VAL A 125 14.88 36.26 1.67
N SER A 126 15.91 37.11 1.84
CA SER A 126 15.79 38.57 1.69
C SER A 126 15.63 39.06 0.26
N GLN A 127 16.01 38.25 -0.75
CA GLN A 127 16.00 38.64 -2.16
C GLN A 127 15.23 37.66 -3.03
N ARG A 128 14.59 38.19 -4.08
CA ARG A 128 14.02 37.39 -5.17
C ARG A 128 15.16 36.86 -6.03
N VAL A 129 15.37 35.55 -6.08
CA VAL A 129 16.49 34.96 -6.84
C VAL A 129 16.02 34.45 -8.20
N TYR A 130 14.94 33.68 -8.23
CA TYR A 130 14.43 33.11 -9.48
C TYR A 130 12.94 33.41 -9.65
N ASP A 131 12.56 33.87 -10.84
CA ASP A 131 11.17 33.93 -11.29
C ASP A 131 10.92 32.73 -12.21
N LEU A 132 10.11 31.79 -11.73
CA LEU A 132 9.83 30.54 -12.45
C LEU A 132 8.81 30.73 -13.60
N SER A 133 8.29 31.94 -13.80
CA SER A 133 7.43 32.28 -14.94
C SER A 133 8.20 32.75 -16.18
N VAL A 134 9.43 33.23 -16.00
CA VAL A 134 10.26 33.82 -17.06
C VAL A 134 11.22 32.76 -17.62
N LEU A 135 11.51 32.79 -18.92
CA LEU A 135 12.43 31.83 -19.55
C LEU A 135 13.90 32.13 -19.19
N PRO A 136 14.73 31.10 -18.90
CA PRO A 136 14.36 29.70 -18.76
C PRO A 136 13.48 29.48 -17.52
N ARG A 137 12.36 28.74 -17.69
CA ARG A 137 11.31 28.51 -16.67
C ARG A 137 11.77 27.54 -15.58
N GLY A 138 12.92 27.79 -14.99
CA GLY A 138 13.45 26.98 -13.93
C GLY A 138 14.86 27.35 -13.52
N ALA A 139 15.20 26.94 -12.32
CA ALA A 139 16.49 27.18 -11.70
C ALA A 139 16.99 25.91 -11.00
N THR A 140 18.29 25.82 -10.84
CA THR A 140 18.93 24.70 -10.14
C THR A 140 19.85 25.25 -9.05
N GLN A 141 19.69 24.73 -7.84
CA GLN A 141 20.47 25.10 -6.68
C GLN A 141 21.27 23.89 -6.21
N ALA A 142 22.60 24.05 -6.17
CA ALA A 142 23.48 23.03 -5.62
C ALA A 142 23.35 23.00 -4.08
N MET A 143 23.42 21.78 -3.53
CA MET A 143 23.21 21.45 -2.12
C MET A 143 24.37 20.56 -1.63
N PRO A 144 25.37 21.12 -0.94
CA PRO A 144 26.45 20.35 -0.33
C PRO A 144 25.96 19.73 0.98
N VAL A 145 25.63 18.44 0.96
CA VAL A 145 24.99 17.73 2.08
C VAL A 145 25.71 16.44 2.45
N PRO A 146 25.89 16.15 3.75
CA PRO A 146 26.17 14.81 4.23
C PRO A 146 24.89 13.95 4.30
N GLY A 147 24.89 12.76 3.72
CA GLY A 147 23.81 11.77 3.85
C GLY A 147 22.82 11.72 2.68
N THR A 148 21.75 10.94 2.85
CA THR A 148 20.75 10.70 1.80
C THR A 148 19.59 11.69 1.91
N VAL A 149 19.53 12.66 0.99
CA VAL A 149 18.45 13.66 0.94
C VAL A 149 17.14 12.98 0.56
N SER A 150 16.13 13.11 1.42
CA SER A 150 14.78 12.57 1.24
C SER A 150 13.71 13.66 1.16
N ALA A 151 14.01 14.88 1.60
CA ALA A 151 13.15 16.04 1.37
C ALA A 151 13.96 17.34 1.31
N VAL A 152 13.39 18.37 0.71
CA VAL A 152 13.98 19.71 0.64
C VAL A 152 12.91 20.76 0.90
N ASP A 153 13.13 21.61 1.90
CA ASP A 153 12.34 22.80 2.14
C ASP A 153 12.85 23.91 1.22
N VAL A 154 11.96 24.54 0.43
CA VAL A 154 12.29 25.68 -0.45
C VAL A 154 11.42 26.88 -0.10
N TRP A 155 11.99 28.09 -0.07
CA TRP A 155 11.20 29.31 0.21
C TRP A 155 10.58 29.86 -1.07
N LEU A 156 9.27 29.69 -1.20
CA LEU A 156 8.51 30.06 -2.39
C LEU A 156 7.44 31.11 -2.07
N SER A 157 7.15 31.95 -3.06
CA SER A 157 5.95 32.80 -3.06
C SER A 157 5.26 32.75 -4.41
N ARG A 158 3.94 32.87 -4.44
CA ARG A 158 3.16 33.02 -5.68
C ARG A 158 2.40 34.35 -5.74
N GLY A 159 2.07 34.75 -6.97
CA GLY A 159 1.04 35.76 -7.22
C GLY A 159 -0.35 35.30 -6.76
N ALA A 160 -1.19 36.24 -6.32
CA ALA A 160 -2.51 35.96 -5.74
C ALA A 160 -3.43 35.18 -6.71
N SER A 161 -3.39 35.53 -8.00
CA SER A 161 -4.21 34.91 -9.06
C SER A 161 -3.45 33.84 -9.86
N THR A 162 -2.28 33.41 -9.39
CA THR A 162 -1.48 32.40 -10.10
C THR A 162 -2.09 31.02 -9.93
N SER A 163 -2.18 30.27 -11.04
CA SER A 163 -2.51 28.85 -11.08
C SER A 163 -1.42 28.07 -11.81
N GLY A 164 -1.53 26.75 -11.81
CA GLY A 164 -0.58 25.85 -12.49
C GLY A 164 0.20 24.99 -11.50
N LYS A 165 1.41 24.59 -11.89
CA LYS A 165 2.25 23.63 -11.15
C LYS A 165 3.73 23.96 -11.27
N VAL A 166 4.49 23.67 -10.22
CA VAL A 166 5.96 23.66 -10.22
C VAL A 166 6.43 22.21 -10.16
N ARG A 167 7.38 21.84 -11.02
CA ARG A 167 8.12 20.59 -10.90
C ARG A 167 9.35 20.82 -10.03
N ALA A 168 9.51 20.00 -9.00
CA ALA A 168 10.71 19.91 -8.20
C ALA A 168 11.44 18.61 -8.54
N THR A 169 12.71 18.68 -8.91
CA THR A 169 13.53 17.51 -9.29
C THR A 169 14.76 17.45 -8.40
N LEU A 170 14.89 16.37 -7.64
CA LEU A 170 16.09 16.08 -6.86
C LEU A 170 17.10 15.37 -7.76
N ILE A 171 18.32 15.90 -7.79
CA ILE A 171 19.40 15.43 -8.64
C ILE A 171 20.59 15.05 -7.74
N ALA A 172 21.08 13.83 -7.87
CA ALA A 172 22.26 13.31 -7.19
C ALA A 172 23.51 13.53 -8.06
N GLY A 173 24.61 13.99 -7.46
CA GLY A 173 25.89 14.21 -8.14
C GLY A 173 26.00 15.55 -8.87
N THR A 174 27.10 15.73 -9.62
CA THR A 174 27.41 16.95 -10.37
C THR A 174 27.85 16.64 -11.80
N GLY A 175 27.76 17.63 -12.68
CA GLY A 175 28.22 17.52 -14.07
C GLY A 175 27.50 16.44 -14.88
N SER A 176 28.22 15.77 -15.77
CA SER A 176 27.67 14.73 -16.66
C SER A 176 27.29 13.43 -15.95
N ALA A 177 27.75 13.24 -14.71
CA ALA A 177 27.42 12.07 -13.89
C ALA A 177 26.14 12.28 -13.04
N ALA A 178 25.55 13.47 -13.08
CA ALA A 178 24.38 13.80 -12.29
C ALA A 178 23.16 12.99 -12.74
N GLN A 179 22.46 12.36 -11.79
CA GLN A 179 21.28 11.53 -12.04
C GLN A 179 20.06 12.07 -11.31
N THR A 180 18.90 12.02 -11.96
CA THR A 180 17.63 12.34 -11.29
C THR A 180 17.31 11.24 -10.30
N VAL A 181 17.10 11.61 -9.04
CA VAL A 181 16.64 10.70 -7.99
C VAL A 181 15.13 10.51 -8.08
N ASP A 182 14.42 11.64 -8.09
CA ASP A 182 12.96 11.68 -8.18
C ASP A 182 12.49 13.08 -8.63
N SER A 183 11.24 13.18 -9.05
CA SER A 183 10.59 14.45 -9.37
C SER A 183 9.18 14.51 -8.82
N GLN A 184 8.91 15.55 -8.05
CA GLN A 184 7.59 15.87 -7.52
C GLN A 184 6.95 17.05 -8.23
N THR A 185 5.64 17.11 -8.11
CA THR A 185 4.85 18.23 -8.61
C THR A 185 4.20 18.93 -7.43
N ILE A 186 4.45 20.24 -7.33
CA ILE A 186 3.88 21.13 -6.33
C ILE A 186 2.71 21.86 -6.98
N PRO A 187 1.46 21.62 -6.55
CA PRO A 187 0.34 22.48 -6.90
C PRO A 187 0.61 23.92 -6.48
N ILE A 188 0.31 24.89 -7.35
CA ILE A 188 0.48 26.30 -6.98
C ILE A 188 -0.42 26.71 -5.81
N ALA A 189 -1.53 26.01 -5.59
CA ALA A 189 -2.38 26.22 -4.41
C ALA A 189 -1.61 26.06 -3.09
N ASP A 190 -0.61 25.16 -3.05
CA ASP A 190 0.22 24.88 -1.88
C ASP A 190 1.37 25.87 -1.70
N VAL A 191 1.61 26.75 -2.69
CA VAL A 191 2.64 27.79 -2.60
C VAL A 191 2.06 29.02 -1.89
N PRO A 192 2.71 29.54 -0.82
CA PRO A 192 2.21 30.71 -0.10
C PRO A 192 2.15 31.98 -0.95
N THR A 193 1.16 32.84 -0.71
CA THR A 193 1.07 34.18 -1.30
C THR A 193 1.87 35.21 -0.49
N GLY A 194 2.06 36.42 -1.02
CA GLY A 194 2.63 37.54 -0.26
C GLY A 194 4.14 37.41 -0.04
N SER A 195 4.60 37.43 1.21
CA SER A 195 6.03 37.32 1.58
C SER A 195 6.63 35.93 1.32
N GLY A 196 5.81 34.95 0.93
CA GLY A 196 6.24 33.58 0.74
C GLY A 196 6.35 32.80 2.04
N GLY A 197 6.78 31.54 1.93
CA GLY A 197 7.03 30.65 3.04
C GLY A 197 7.76 29.38 2.62
N TRP A 198 8.16 28.57 3.59
CA TRP A 198 8.77 27.26 3.34
C TRP A 198 7.73 26.29 2.79
N VAL A 199 8.09 25.64 1.67
CA VAL A 199 7.36 24.53 1.06
C VAL A 199 8.26 23.32 1.10
N THR A 200 7.85 22.27 1.80
CA THR A 200 8.57 21.00 1.85
C THR A 200 8.24 20.16 0.63
N VAL A 201 9.28 19.71 -0.06
CA VAL A 201 9.18 18.76 -1.16
C VAL A 201 9.81 17.45 -0.73
N GLU A 202 9.01 16.41 -0.60
CA GLU A 202 9.49 15.08 -0.24
C GLU A 202 9.78 14.26 -1.50
N PHE A 203 10.82 13.43 -1.48
CA PHE A 203 11.23 12.62 -2.63
C PHE A 203 11.20 11.15 -2.26
N ARG A 204 10.87 10.30 -3.23
CA ARG A 204 10.93 8.85 -3.04
C ARG A 204 12.36 8.42 -2.69
N PRO A 205 12.54 7.26 -2.01
CA PRO A 205 13.86 6.75 -1.72
C PRO A 205 14.72 6.61 -2.99
N PRO A 206 16.05 6.78 -2.89
CA PRO A 206 16.95 6.63 -4.03
C PRO A 206 17.03 5.18 -4.50
N LEU A 207 17.49 4.99 -5.74
CA LEU A 207 17.71 3.66 -6.31
C LEU A 207 19.08 3.05 -5.92
N THR A 208 19.83 3.72 -5.06
CA THR A 208 21.17 3.32 -4.63
C THR A 208 21.33 3.48 -3.12
N ALA A 209 22.07 2.56 -2.50
CA ALA A 209 22.39 2.62 -1.08
C ALA A 209 23.50 3.62 -0.74
N GLU A 210 24.42 3.84 -1.68
CA GLU A 210 25.49 4.81 -1.50
C GLU A 210 24.94 6.23 -1.63
N ALA A 211 25.11 7.00 -0.56
CA ALA A 211 24.75 8.42 -0.55
C ALA A 211 25.68 9.19 -1.52
N PRO A 212 25.14 9.95 -2.48
CA PRO A 212 25.88 10.90 -3.27
C PRO A 212 26.61 11.93 -2.40
N THR A 213 27.76 12.41 -2.88
CA THR A 213 28.56 13.44 -2.18
C THR A 213 28.00 14.86 -2.33
N ALA A 214 27.06 15.06 -3.26
CA ALA A 214 26.38 16.31 -3.50
C ALA A 214 25.00 16.07 -4.12
N TYR A 215 24.09 17.00 -3.85
CA TYR A 215 22.78 17.05 -4.49
C TYR A 215 22.56 18.39 -5.16
N SER A 216 21.53 18.46 -6.01
CA SER A 216 20.97 19.71 -6.49
C SER A 216 19.45 19.59 -6.53
N ILE A 217 18.76 20.68 -6.24
CA ILE A 217 17.31 20.79 -6.39
C ILE A 217 17.02 21.71 -7.57
N LYS A 218 16.24 21.20 -8.52
CA LYS A 218 15.77 21.96 -9.69
C LYS A 218 14.29 22.24 -9.54
N LEU A 219 13.91 23.52 -9.58
CA LEU A 219 12.50 23.94 -9.68
C LEU A 219 12.23 24.43 -11.09
N ALA A 220 11.13 23.98 -11.70
CA ALA A 220 10.71 24.39 -13.04
C ALA A 220 9.20 24.62 -13.13
N GLY A 221 8.79 25.75 -13.69
CA GLY A 221 7.38 26.05 -13.92
C GLY A 221 6.82 25.24 -15.10
N ILE A 222 5.72 24.50 -14.88
CA ILE A 222 5.11 23.66 -15.93
C ILE A 222 4.21 24.50 -16.87
N ASP A 223 3.56 25.54 -16.35
CA ASP A 223 2.57 26.37 -17.09
C ASP A 223 2.84 27.88 -17.00
N SER A 224 4.10 28.30 -16.86
CA SER A 224 4.49 29.70 -16.58
C SER A 224 3.89 30.25 -15.26
N PRO A 225 3.86 29.47 -14.15
CA PRO A 225 3.31 29.99 -12.93
C PRO A 225 4.17 31.15 -12.43
N ALA A 226 3.54 32.30 -12.11
CA ALA A 226 4.18 33.41 -11.41
C ALA A 226 4.53 33.00 -9.97
N VAL A 227 5.64 32.27 -9.85
CA VAL A 227 6.27 31.80 -8.61
C VAL A 227 7.68 32.35 -8.52
N THR A 228 8.02 32.85 -7.35
CA THR A 228 9.35 33.32 -7.02
C THR A 228 10.00 32.37 -6.03
N TRP A 229 11.26 32.02 -6.28
CA TRP A 229 12.14 31.36 -5.32
C TRP A 229 13.09 32.40 -4.73
N TRP A 230 13.00 32.60 -3.41
CA TRP A 230 13.76 33.60 -2.69
C TRP A 230 15.14 33.07 -2.27
N GLY A 231 16.01 33.94 -1.75
CA GLY A 231 17.40 33.62 -1.43
C GLY A 231 18.23 34.83 -0.97
N ALA A 232 19.56 34.65 -0.93
CA ALA A 232 20.53 35.70 -0.56
C ALA A 232 20.98 36.59 -1.73
N GLY A 233 20.41 36.40 -2.93
CA GLY A 233 20.92 37.01 -4.17
C GLY A 233 22.06 36.24 -4.84
N ALA A 234 22.57 36.77 -5.96
CA ALA A 234 23.67 36.19 -6.74
C ALA A 234 23.48 34.70 -7.12
N GLY A 235 22.24 34.29 -7.41
CA GLY A 235 21.89 32.92 -7.78
C GLY A 235 21.80 31.92 -6.62
N LYS A 236 21.90 32.37 -5.36
CA LYS A 236 21.82 31.49 -4.18
C LYS A 236 20.42 31.49 -3.59
N ALA A 237 19.57 30.59 -4.07
CA ALA A 237 18.20 30.45 -3.59
C ALA A 237 18.13 29.71 -2.24
N SER A 238 17.07 29.96 -1.47
CA SER A 238 16.89 29.42 -0.14
C SER A 238 16.47 27.95 -0.20
N TYR A 239 17.13 27.12 0.60
CA TYR A 239 16.78 25.72 0.77
C TYR A 239 17.15 25.24 2.17
N GLN A 240 16.49 24.19 2.65
CA GLN A 240 16.92 23.39 3.78
C GLN A 240 16.73 21.91 3.47
N GLU A 241 17.80 21.13 3.54
CA GLU A 241 17.76 19.72 3.21
C GLU A 241 17.32 18.88 4.42
N ARG A 242 16.64 17.79 4.11
CA ARG A 242 16.21 16.79 5.07
C ARG A 242 16.69 15.44 4.61
N THR A 243 17.22 14.66 5.54
CA THR A 243 17.79 13.35 5.28
C THR A 243 17.03 12.24 5.99
N THR A 244 17.07 11.05 5.40
CA THR A 244 16.59 9.81 6.03
C THR A 244 17.69 8.76 5.94
N ASP A 245 17.91 8.04 7.05
CA ASP A 245 18.72 6.82 7.03
C ASP A 245 17.80 5.64 6.67
N PHE A 246 18.05 5.04 5.51
CA PHE A 246 17.30 3.89 5.01
C PHE A 246 17.86 2.54 5.49
N ARG A 247 18.86 2.55 6.38
CA ARG A 247 19.42 1.33 6.95
C ARG A 247 18.39 0.61 7.82
N LEU A 248 18.26 -0.68 7.58
CA LEU A 248 17.39 -1.60 8.31
C LEU A 248 18.21 -2.71 8.95
N SER A 249 17.75 -3.26 10.07
CA SER A 249 18.43 -4.34 10.78
C SER A 249 17.48 -5.13 11.68
N GLY A 250 17.91 -6.30 12.14
CA GLY A 250 17.14 -7.11 13.08
C GLY A 250 15.80 -7.54 12.50
N TYR A 251 14.72 -7.29 13.25
CA TYR A 251 13.36 -7.68 12.85
C TYR A 251 12.91 -7.06 11.52
N ASP A 252 13.41 -5.87 11.17
CA ASP A 252 13.03 -5.21 9.91
C ASP A 252 13.59 -5.93 8.67
N MET A 253 14.52 -6.86 8.86
CA MET A 253 15.19 -7.63 7.81
C MET A 253 15.02 -9.14 8.02
N PHE A 254 13.90 -9.59 8.59
CA PHE A 254 13.58 -11.01 8.62
C PHE A 254 13.52 -11.59 7.20
N ASP A 255 14.11 -12.76 7.03
CA ASP A 255 14.28 -13.43 5.75
C ASP A 255 13.04 -14.28 5.43
N GLU A 256 11.97 -13.60 5.09
CA GLU A 256 10.67 -14.19 4.76
C GLU A 256 10.54 -14.35 3.25
N THR A 257 10.64 -15.59 2.76
CA THR A 257 10.63 -15.86 1.32
C THR A 257 9.24 -15.63 0.71
N ASP A 258 8.17 -15.95 1.44
CA ASP A 258 6.78 -15.70 1.03
C ASP A 258 6.53 -14.20 0.79
N GLN A 259 7.08 -13.34 1.64
CA GLN A 259 6.94 -11.90 1.53
C GLN A 259 7.47 -11.38 0.20
N LEU A 260 8.69 -11.78 -0.19
CA LEU A 260 9.22 -11.39 -1.50
C LEU A 260 8.29 -11.86 -2.61
N PHE A 261 7.88 -13.13 -2.60
CA PHE A 261 7.08 -13.66 -3.70
C PHE A 261 5.65 -13.12 -3.73
N SER A 262 5.13 -12.62 -2.61
CA SER A 262 3.92 -11.78 -2.56
C SER A 262 4.13 -10.46 -3.30
N VAL A 263 5.25 -9.77 -3.06
CA VAL A 263 5.62 -8.54 -3.77
C VAL A 263 5.87 -8.78 -5.26
N ALA A 264 6.54 -9.87 -5.61
CA ALA A 264 6.79 -10.26 -6.99
C ALA A 264 5.49 -10.58 -7.75
N LEU A 265 4.57 -11.30 -7.10
CA LEU A 265 3.24 -11.56 -7.65
C LEU A 265 2.44 -10.27 -7.83
N ALA A 266 2.42 -9.40 -6.81
CA ALA A 266 1.75 -8.12 -6.91
C ALA A 266 2.32 -7.28 -8.07
N TRP A 267 3.64 -7.18 -8.17
CA TRP A 267 4.29 -6.47 -9.27
C TRP A 267 3.89 -7.00 -10.64
N ALA A 268 3.89 -8.32 -10.83
CA ALA A 268 3.48 -8.96 -12.08
C ALA A 268 2.02 -8.63 -12.46
N ARG A 269 1.15 -8.45 -11.47
CA ARG A 269 -0.28 -8.10 -11.66
C ARG A 269 -0.54 -6.62 -11.88
N VAL A 270 0.30 -5.75 -11.30
CA VAL A 270 0.26 -4.31 -11.55
C VAL A 270 0.83 -3.97 -12.93
N PHE A 271 1.85 -4.72 -13.37
CA PHE A 271 2.59 -4.50 -14.61
C PHE A 271 1.72 -4.22 -15.85
N PRO A 272 0.67 -4.99 -16.18
CA PRO A 272 -0.08 -4.79 -17.43
C PRO A 272 -0.78 -3.43 -17.50
N LYS A 273 -1.19 -2.88 -16.35
CA LYS A 273 -1.93 -1.62 -16.23
C LYS A 273 -1.03 -0.42 -15.91
N SER A 274 0.24 -0.64 -15.62
CA SER A 274 1.11 0.40 -15.08
C SER A 274 1.75 1.32 -16.12
N SER A 275 2.25 2.47 -15.68
CA SER A 275 3.01 3.41 -16.50
C SER A 275 4.34 2.82 -17.00
N LEU A 276 4.80 3.21 -18.19
CA LEU A 276 6.10 2.76 -18.72
C LEU A 276 7.26 3.14 -17.78
N GLY A 277 7.19 4.31 -17.14
CA GLY A 277 8.20 4.77 -16.18
C GLY A 277 8.34 3.81 -15.00
N PHE A 278 7.22 3.43 -14.37
CA PHE A 278 7.21 2.42 -13.32
C PHE A 278 7.84 1.11 -13.80
N ARG A 279 7.40 0.61 -14.96
CA ARG A 279 7.86 -0.68 -15.52
C ARG A 279 9.38 -0.71 -15.73
N TYR A 280 9.94 0.30 -16.39
CA TYR A 280 11.38 0.36 -16.67
C TYR A 280 12.22 0.54 -15.41
N GLU A 281 11.76 1.36 -14.47
CA GLU A 281 12.47 1.61 -13.22
C GLU A 281 12.51 0.37 -12.33
N THR A 282 11.39 -0.31 -12.19
CA THR A 282 11.21 -1.34 -11.16
C THR A 282 11.50 -2.76 -11.64
N TRP A 283 11.48 -3.03 -12.96
CA TRP A 283 11.81 -4.35 -13.50
C TRP A 283 13.19 -4.87 -13.07
N PRO A 284 14.29 -4.09 -13.17
CA PRO A 284 15.60 -4.56 -12.73
C PRO A 284 15.64 -4.88 -11.22
N LEU A 285 14.90 -4.12 -10.40
CA LEU A 285 14.84 -4.32 -8.95
C LEU A 285 14.13 -5.62 -8.60
N ILE A 286 12.90 -5.82 -9.09
CA ILE A 286 12.13 -7.02 -8.75
C ILE A 286 12.81 -8.29 -9.26
N ARG A 287 13.40 -8.24 -10.45
CA ARG A 287 14.20 -9.34 -11.00
C ARG A 287 15.39 -9.66 -10.10
N GLY A 288 16.11 -8.64 -9.62
CA GLY A 288 17.24 -8.80 -8.70
C GLY A 288 16.86 -9.53 -7.41
N PHE A 289 15.74 -9.14 -6.79
CA PHE A 289 15.25 -9.80 -5.58
C PHE A 289 14.79 -11.25 -5.85
N VAL A 290 14.04 -11.50 -6.92
CA VAL A 290 13.62 -12.87 -7.30
C VAL A 290 14.85 -13.74 -7.55
N ASP A 291 15.82 -13.24 -8.32
CA ASP A 291 17.01 -14.00 -8.67
C ASP A 291 17.91 -14.27 -7.46
N TYR A 292 17.90 -13.42 -6.43
CA TYR A 292 18.60 -13.68 -5.18
C TYR A 292 18.13 -15.01 -4.56
N TYR A 293 16.82 -15.22 -4.36
CA TYR A 293 16.30 -16.45 -3.76
C TYR A 293 16.45 -17.66 -4.69
N LEU A 294 16.36 -17.47 -6.01
CA LEU A 294 16.53 -18.57 -6.97
C LEU A 294 17.99 -18.98 -7.23
N SER A 295 18.96 -18.11 -6.90
CA SER A 295 20.39 -18.35 -7.17
C SER A 295 21.19 -18.63 -5.92
N THR A 296 20.76 -18.14 -4.76
CA THR A 296 21.51 -18.27 -3.51
C THR A 296 21.41 -19.71 -2.98
N PRO A 297 22.54 -20.40 -2.75
CA PRO A 297 22.53 -21.74 -2.16
C PRO A 297 21.79 -21.77 -0.82
N GLY A 298 20.93 -22.77 -0.62
CA GLY A 298 20.20 -22.99 0.63
C GLY A 298 18.71 -22.62 0.58
N TYR A 299 18.24 -21.90 -0.44
CA TYR A 299 16.81 -21.63 -0.63
C TYR A 299 16.11 -22.70 -1.46
N PHE A 300 16.54 -22.93 -2.70
CA PHE A 300 15.89 -23.93 -3.56
C PHE A 300 16.44 -25.33 -3.28
N ASN A 301 15.56 -26.24 -2.88
CA ASN A 301 15.88 -27.64 -2.67
C ASN A 301 15.63 -28.45 -3.95
N THR A 302 16.70 -28.96 -4.55
CA THR A 302 16.62 -29.71 -5.81
C THR A 302 16.01 -31.10 -5.69
N SER A 303 16.02 -31.73 -4.50
CA SER A 303 15.40 -33.05 -4.32
C SER A 303 13.90 -32.94 -4.13
N MET A 304 13.44 -31.97 -3.33
CA MET A 304 12.02 -31.71 -3.11
C MET A 304 11.39 -30.88 -4.24
N ASN A 305 12.18 -30.15 -5.00
CA ASN A 305 11.74 -29.08 -5.90
C ASN A 305 10.88 -28.03 -5.18
N LEU A 306 11.22 -27.69 -3.94
CA LEU A 306 10.55 -26.64 -3.17
C LEU A 306 11.54 -25.54 -2.82
N ILE A 307 11.05 -24.32 -2.64
CA ILE A 307 11.81 -23.21 -2.08
C ILE A 307 11.54 -23.12 -0.59
N ARG A 308 12.61 -22.95 0.17
CA ARG A 308 12.59 -22.81 1.63
C ARG A 308 12.15 -21.41 2.03
N ASN A 309 11.37 -21.32 3.09
CA ASN A 309 11.16 -20.10 3.83
C ASN A 309 11.92 -20.16 5.17
N PRO A 310 12.98 -19.38 5.36
CA PRO A 310 13.74 -19.39 6.62
C PRO A 310 12.93 -18.91 7.83
N ILE A 311 11.98 -18.00 7.61
CA ILE A 311 11.14 -17.38 8.63
C ILE A 311 9.73 -17.21 8.05
N LEU A 312 8.91 -18.24 8.15
CA LEU A 312 7.47 -18.11 7.95
C LEU A 312 6.85 -17.60 9.24
N ASP A 313 6.11 -16.48 9.16
CA ASP A 313 5.29 -15.94 10.24
C ASP A 313 3.85 -16.44 10.12
N ASP A 314 3.58 -17.63 10.67
CA ASP A 314 2.28 -18.29 10.71
C ASP A 314 1.92 -18.76 12.12
N GLU A 315 1.78 -17.78 13.04
CA GLU A 315 1.54 -17.98 14.48
C GLU A 315 2.80 -18.43 15.27
N GLY A 316 3.97 -18.08 14.73
CA GLY A 316 5.31 -18.34 15.22
C GLY A 316 6.33 -18.09 14.10
N TYR A 317 7.64 -18.19 14.40
CA TYR A 317 8.68 -18.11 13.36
C TYR A 317 9.19 -19.49 13.01
N HIS A 318 8.85 -19.94 11.80
CA HIS A 318 9.12 -21.29 11.35
C HIS A 318 10.11 -21.32 10.20
N ASN A 319 10.99 -22.31 10.21
CA ASN A 319 11.94 -22.53 9.14
C ASN A 319 11.48 -23.73 8.32
N THR A 320 10.96 -23.53 7.11
CA THR A 320 10.09 -24.53 6.49
C THR A 320 10.22 -24.66 4.97
N TYR A 321 9.63 -25.74 4.45
CA TYR A 321 9.06 -25.74 3.11
C TYR A 321 7.54 -25.76 3.26
N ASP A 322 6.90 -24.60 3.12
CA ASP A 322 5.46 -24.43 3.30
C ASP A 322 4.71 -24.18 1.97
N LEU A 323 3.40 -24.40 1.99
CA LEU A 323 2.54 -24.23 0.84
C LEU A 323 2.45 -22.77 0.39
N LEU A 324 2.29 -21.82 1.32
CA LEU A 324 2.12 -20.39 1.03
C LEU A 324 3.29 -19.87 0.20
N THR A 325 4.52 -20.02 0.70
CA THR A 325 5.74 -19.60 0.01
C THR A 325 5.82 -20.23 -1.37
N ASN A 326 5.59 -21.55 -1.48
CA ASN A 326 5.79 -22.27 -2.72
C ASN A 326 4.72 -21.96 -3.78
N VAL A 327 3.45 -21.80 -3.40
CA VAL A 327 2.39 -21.43 -4.36
C VAL A 327 2.55 -19.98 -4.83
N PHE A 328 2.90 -19.05 -3.93
CA PHE A 328 3.20 -17.67 -4.30
C PHE A 328 4.42 -17.59 -5.22
N THR A 329 5.47 -18.35 -4.91
CA THR A 329 6.66 -18.44 -5.77
C THR A 329 6.30 -18.98 -7.15
N ALA A 330 5.62 -20.12 -7.22
CA ALA A 330 5.23 -20.73 -8.49
C ALA A 330 4.35 -19.79 -9.33
N GLN A 331 3.38 -19.12 -8.69
CA GLN A 331 2.51 -18.17 -9.37
C GLN A 331 3.25 -16.92 -9.84
N ALA A 332 4.07 -16.31 -8.99
CA ALA A 332 4.85 -15.12 -9.35
C ALA A 332 5.75 -15.41 -10.54
N LEU A 333 6.49 -16.52 -10.52
CA LEU A 333 7.38 -16.90 -11.62
C LEU A 333 6.61 -17.22 -12.92
N HIS A 334 5.43 -17.82 -12.80
CA HIS A 334 4.55 -18.06 -13.94
C HIS A 334 4.10 -16.75 -14.61
N GLU A 335 3.72 -15.74 -13.81
CA GLU A 335 3.28 -14.43 -14.33
C GLU A 335 4.45 -13.53 -14.77
N LEU A 336 5.62 -13.64 -14.13
CA LEU A 336 6.83 -12.88 -14.51
C LEU A 336 7.49 -13.38 -15.80
N ALA A 337 7.40 -14.68 -16.10
CA ALA A 337 8.02 -15.26 -17.29
C ALA A 337 7.59 -14.59 -18.62
N PRO A 338 6.28 -14.40 -18.93
CA PRO A 338 5.88 -13.69 -20.14
C PRO A 338 6.28 -12.20 -20.14
N ILE A 339 6.40 -11.59 -18.96
CA ILE A 339 6.89 -10.21 -18.84
C ILE A 339 8.38 -10.14 -19.24
N ALA A 340 9.20 -11.07 -18.74
CA ALA A 340 10.62 -11.17 -19.10
C ALA A 340 10.84 -11.32 -20.62
N ASP A 341 10.02 -12.13 -21.29
CA ASP A 341 10.04 -12.24 -22.76
C ASP A 341 9.75 -10.90 -23.44
N GLY A 342 8.78 -10.14 -22.92
CA GLY A 342 8.44 -8.80 -23.41
C GLY A 342 9.58 -7.78 -23.28
N TYR A 343 10.49 -8.00 -22.33
CA TYR A 343 11.74 -7.23 -22.17
C TYR A 343 12.91 -7.75 -22.99
N LEU A 344 12.67 -8.73 -23.89
CA LEU A 344 13.71 -9.39 -24.68
C LEU A 344 14.78 -10.05 -23.80
N ASP A 345 14.39 -10.58 -22.63
CA ASP A 345 15.24 -11.39 -21.73
C ASP A 345 14.77 -12.87 -21.72
N PRO A 346 14.96 -13.61 -22.85
CA PRO A 346 14.47 -14.98 -22.99
C PRO A 346 15.15 -15.96 -22.02
N ALA A 347 16.36 -15.64 -21.55
CA ALA A 347 17.07 -16.46 -20.58
C ALA A 347 16.37 -16.42 -19.21
N THR A 348 16.04 -15.23 -18.70
CA THR A 348 15.25 -15.06 -17.48
C THR A 348 13.86 -15.66 -17.63
N ALA A 349 13.18 -15.43 -18.76
CA ALA A 349 11.87 -16.01 -19.01
C ALA A 349 11.88 -17.55 -18.96
N SER A 350 12.84 -18.18 -19.65
CA SER A 350 13.01 -19.63 -19.62
C SER A 350 13.30 -20.13 -18.21
N ARG A 351 14.19 -19.45 -17.48
CA ARG A 351 14.52 -19.79 -16.08
C ARG A 351 13.28 -19.76 -15.20
N TYR A 352 12.47 -18.70 -15.26
CA TYR A 352 11.27 -18.56 -14.44
C TYR A 352 10.23 -19.63 -14.76
N ARG A 353 10.01 -19.96 -16.04
CA ARG A 353 9.15 -21.10 -16.42
C ARG A 353 9.63 -22.43 -15.83
N GLN A 354 10.93 -22.68 -15.88
CA GLN A 354 11.51 -23.92 -15.36
C GLN A 354 11.35 -24.03 -13.84
N PHE A 355 11.60 -22.95 -13.11
CA PHE A 355 11.39 -22.93 -11.65
C PHE A 355 9.90 -23.04 -11.28
N ALA A 356 9.02 -22.28 -11.93
CA ALA A 356 7.57 -22.41 -11.72
C ALA A 356 7.09 -23.86 -11.91
N ALA A 357 7.54 -24.52 -12.98
CA ALA A 357 7.19 -25.92 -13.25
C ALA A 357 7.81 -26.90 -12.25
N LYS A 358 9.06 -26.67 -11.81
CA LYS A 358 9.70 -27.48 -10.76
C LYS A 358 8.93 -27.37 -9.46
N ILE A 359 8.64 -26.14 -9.01
CA ILE A 359 7.94 -25.87 -7.75
C ILE A 359 6.53 -26.45 -7.79
N THR A 360 5.81 -26.31 -8.90
CA THR A 360 4.51 -26.97 -9.05
C THR A 360 4.59 -28.49 -8.92
N ARG A 361 5.62 -29.15 -9.46
CA ARG A 361 5.83 -30.57 -9.22
C ARG A 361 6.20 -30.87 -7.77
N GLY A 362 7.02 -30.03 -7.15
CA GLY A 362 7.40 -30.16 -5.74
C GLY A 362 6.21 -30.08 -4.80
N ILE A 363 5.31 -29.12 -5.03
CA ILE A 363 4.06 -28.98 -4.27
C ILE A 363 3.22 -30.24 -4.39
N ASN A 364 2.97 -30.71 -5.62
CA ASN A 364 2.14 -31.90 -5.85
C ASN A 364 2.74 -33.20 -5.30
N ALA A 365 4.06 -33.29 -5.22
CA ALA A 365 4.77 -34.49 -4.74
C ALA A 365 4.95 -34.52 -3.22
N ASN A 366 5.08 -33.36 -2.57
CA ASN A 366 5.47 -33.28 -1.16
C ASN A 366 4.44 -32.55 -0.29
N LEU A 367 3.73 -31.55 -0.82
CA LEU A 367 2.75 -30.74 -0.07
C LEU A 367 1.29 -31.10 -0.40
N VAL A 368 1.07 -32.29 -0.95
CA VAL A 368 -0.26 -32.91 -1.08
C VAL A 368 -0.25 -34.20 -0.28
N THR A 369 -1.24 -34.37 0.59
CA THR A 369 -1.36 -35.53 1.49
C THR A 369 -2.77 -36.10 1.44
N THR A 370 -3.01 -37.18 2.20
CA THR A 370 -4.32 -37.82 2.32
C THR A 370 -4.88 -37.62 3.72
N VAL A 371 -6.10 -37.09 3.81
CA VAL A 371 -6.91 -36.97 5.03
C VAL A 371 -8.29 -37.55 4.73
N ASP A 372 -8.81 -38.41 5.62
CA ASP A 372 -10.11 -39.07 5.46
C ASP A 372 -10.29 -39.77 4.09
N GLY A 373 -9.20 -40.34 3.56
CA GLY A 373 -9.16 -41.00 2.25
C GLY A 373 -9.13 -40.06 1.04
N ASN A 374 -9.17 -38.75 1.24
CA ASN A 374 -9.15 -37.73 0.19
C ASN A 374 -7.82 -37.00 0.12
N ARG A 375 -7.40 -36.64 -1.10
CA ARG A 375 -6.20 -35.81 -1.30
C ARG A 375 -6.50 -34.36 -0.93
N ILE A 376 -5.65 -33.76 -0.11
CA ILE A 376 -5.72 -32.36 0.33
C ILE A 376 -4.35 -31.67 0.13
N TYR A 377 -4.35 -30.34 0.08
CA TYR A 377 -3.13 -29.56 0.22
C TYR A 377 -2.70 -29.51 1.68
N GLY A 378 -1.48 -29.96 1.95
CA GLY A 378 -0.86 -29.87 3.26
C GLY A 378 -0.17 -28.52 3.49
N GLU A 379 0.16 -28.23 4.74
CA GLU A 379 0.66 -26.92 5.16
C GLU A 379 2.16 -26.79 5.00
N LYS A 380 2.97 -27.57 5.74
CA LYS A 380 4.43 -27.37 5.77
C LYS A 380 5.25 -28.58 6.21
N TYR A 381 6.51 -28.59 5.78
CA TYR A 381 7.59 -29.36 6.41
C TYR A 381 8.43 -28.43 7.29
N GLU A 382 8.55 -28.74 8.58
CA GLU A 382 9.45 -28.02 9.48
C GLU A 382 10.89 -28.50 9.30
N ILE A 383 11.84 -27.57 9.17
CA ILE A 383 13.27 -27.86 9.00
C ILE A 383 13.96 -27.76 10.37
N GLY A 384 14.11 -28.92 11.00
CA GLY A 384 14.85 -29.09 12.27
C GLY A 384 15.73 -30.34 12.28
N SER A 385 16.00 -30.89 13.47
CA SER A 385 16.76 -32.15 13.65
C SER A 385 16.05 -33.37 13.06
N THR A 386 14.72 -33.30 12.97
CA THR A 386 13.85 -34.22 12.24
C THR A 386 12.88 -33.39 11.42
N THR A 387 12.78 -33.66 10.12
CA THR A 387 11.77 -33.01 9.26
C THR A 387 10.40 -33.63 9.53
N VAL A 388 9.47 -32.84 10.08
CA VAL A 388 8.09 -33.26 10.36
C VAL A 388 7.16 -32.59 9.35
N PHE A 389 6.32 -33.40 8.70
CA PHE A 389 5.27 -32.90 7.82
C PHE A 389 3.99 -32.67 8.62
N SER A 390 3.40 -31.49 8.42
CA SER A 390 2.10 -31.13 8.98
C SER A 390 1.09 -31.00 7.84
N PRO A 391 0.04 -31.85 7.79
CA PRO A 391 -1.13 -31.59 6.95
C PRO A 391 -1.69 -30.20 7.20
N GLY A 392 -1.80 -29.79 8.47
CA GLY A 392 -2.16 -28.42 8.83
C GLY A 392 -3.60 -28.05 8.51
N TYR A 393 -4.20 -27.21 9.35
CA TYR A 393 -5.51 -26.59 9.09
C TYR A 393 -5.42 -25.13 9.50
N SER A 394 -4.64 -24.38 8.74
CA SER A 394 -4.48 -22.95 8.91
C SER A 394 -4.79 -22.21 7.60
N PHE A 395 -4.65 -20.89 7.63
CA PHE A 395 -4.74 -20.07 6.43
C PHE A 395 -3.75 -20.52 5.33
N VAL A 396 -2.62 -21.12 5.69
CA VAL A 396 -1.60 -21.60 4.75
C VAL A 396 -2.18 -22.64 3.78
N ASN A 397 -3.08 -23.53 4.22
CA ASN A 397 -3.74 -24.53 3.36
C ASN A 397 -4.63 -23.89 2.28
N LEU A 398 -5.10 -22.65 2.51
CA LEU A 398 -5.93 -21.88 1.58
C LEU A 398 -5.09 -21.00 0.64
N SER A 399 -3.77 -20.99 0.78
CA SER A 399 -2.87 -20.18 -0.06
C SER A 399 -2.96 -20.42 -1.57
N PRO A 400 -3.32 -21.60 -2.11
CA PRO A 400 -3.59 -21.75 -3.55
C PRO A 400 -4.67 -20.78 -4.06
N LEU A 401 -5.69 -20.54 -3.22
CA LEU A 401 -6.76 -19.56 -3.50
C LEU A 401 -6.18 -18.15 -3.45
N ALA A 402 -5.44 -17.81 -2.39
CA ALA A 402 -4.81 -16.49 -2.20
C ALA A 402 -3.94 -16.08 -3.40
N ALA A 403 -3.03 -16.97 -3.79
CA ALA A 403 -2.16 -16.77 -4.93
C ALA A 403 -2.94 -16.76 -6.25
N GLY A 404 -4.13 -17.36 -6.33
CA GLY A 404 -4.80 -17.63 -7.61
C GLY A 404 -3.93 -18.55 -8.46
N TRP A 405 -3.43 -19.61 -7.83
CA TRP A 405 -2.35 -20.42 -8.36
C TRP A 405 -2.76 -21.20 -9.62
N TYR A 406 -1.99 -21.05 -10.70
CA TYR A 406 -2.22 -21.66 -12.01
C TYR A 406 -2.14 -23.19 -11.98
N GLY A 407 -1.44 -23.75 -10.99
CA GLY A 407 -1.28 -25.18 -10.79
C GLY A 407 -2.30 -25.79 -9.82
N MET A 408 -3.28 -25.02 -9.33
CA MET A 408 -4.26 -25.49 -8.37
C MET A 408 -5.22 -26.50 -9.00
N ASP A 409 -5.27 -27.70 -8.42
CA ASP A 409 -6.34 -28.67 -8.60
C ASP A 409 -7.55 -28.30 -7.72
N ASP A 410 -8.69 -28.00 -8.38
CA ASP A 410 -9.95 -27.61 -7.73
C ASP A 410 -10.55 -28.73 -6.87
N THR A 411 -10.31 -30.01 -7.19
CA THR A 411 -10.80 -31.14 -6.40
C THR A 411 -10.01 -31.27 -5.10
N ILE A 412 -8.68 -31.16 -5.17
CA ILE A 412 -7.83 -31.15 -3.97
C ILE A 412 -8.19 -29.95 -3.10
N MET A 413 -8.44 -28.78 -3.69
CA MET A 413 -8.86 -27.59 -2.92
C MET A 413 -10.23 -27.79 -2.25
N ALA A 414 -11.22 -28.35 -2.95
CA ALA A 414 -12.53 -28.66 -2.37
C ALA A 414 -12.40 -29.63 -1.18
N ASN A 415 -11.60 -30.70 -1.34
CA ASN A 415 -11.32 -31.65 -0.25
C ASN A 415 -10.59 -30.98 0.92
N THR A 416 -9.69 -30.03 0.64
CA THR A 416 -8.94 -29.29 1.66
C THR A 416 -9.88 -28.43 2.50
N VAL A 417 -10.78 -27.67 1.86
CA VAL A 417 -11.80 -26.87 2.56
C VAL A 417 -12.73 -27.79 3.38
N GLN A 418 -13.15 -28.92 2.82
CA GLN A 418 -13.99 -29.88 3.54
C GLN A 418 -13.29 -30.48 4.77
N ALA A 419 -12.02 -30.89 4.63
CA ALA A 419 -11.23 -31.39 5.75
C ALA A 419 -11.02 -30.31 6.82
N TYR A 420 -10.77 -29.06 6.40
CA TYR A 420 -10.70 -27.91 7.31
C TYR A 420 -12.01 -27.77 8.10
N PHE A 421 -13.18 -27.81 7.45
CA PHE A 421 -14.45 -27.79 8.19
C PHE A 421 -14.63 -28.95 9.16
N ALA A 422 -14.24 -30.16 8.75
CA ALA A 422 -14.42 -31.36 9.56
C ALA A 422 -13.55 -31.36 10.83
N HIS A 423 -12.32 -30.85 10.73
CA HIS A 423 -11.33 -30.97 11.80
C HIS A 423 -11.11 -29.65 12.55
N GLU A 424 -11.29 -28.51 11.90
CA GLU A 424 -10.90 -27.20 12.43
C GLU A 424 -11.89 -26.07 12.09
N SER A 425 -13.18 -26.34 12.29
CA SER A 425 -14.21 -25.31 12.36
C SER A 425 -14.80 -25.20 13.76
N LYS A 426 -15.35 -24.04 14.09
CA LYS A 426 -16.06 -23.78 15.35
C LYS A 426 -17.43 -23.19 15.07
N ASN A 427 -18.37 -23.38 15.98
CA ASN A 427 -19.68 -22.74 15.93
C ASN A 427 -19.61 -21.34 16.56
N TRP A 428 -19.97 -20.33 15.79
CA TRP A 428 -20.01 -18.92 16.16
C TRP A 428 -21.46 -18.45 16.25
N SER A 429 -22.12 -18.80 17.35
CA SER A 429 -23.52 -18.46 17.63
C SER A 429 -24.51 -18.97 16.56
N GLY A 430 -24.24 -20.13 15.95
CA GLY A 430 -25.10 -20.75 14.93
C GLY A 430 -24.55 -20.69 13.51
N VAL A 431 -23.39 -20.06 13.29
CA VAL A 431 -22.66 -20.13 12.02
C VAL A 431 -21.35 -20.88 12.23
N THR A 432 -21.09 -21.93 11.44
CA THR A 432 -19.83 -22.65 11.51
C THR A 432 -18.77 -21.93 10.68
N MET A 433 -17.63 -21.58 11.28
CA MET A 433 -16.53 -20.87 10.62
C MET A 433 -15.22 -21.64 10.76
N LEU A 434 -14.36 -21.56 9.74
CA LEU A 434 -12.99 -22.04 9.81
C LEU A 434 -12.21 -21.22 10.85
N SER A 435 -11.49 -21.92 11.73
CA SER A 435 -10.64 -21.31 12.76
C SER A 435 -9.17 -21.44 12.37
N SER A 436 -8.31 -20.44 12.59
CA SER A 436 -6.86 -20.62 12.38
C SER A 436 -6.24 -21.35 13.56
N MET A 437 -5.43 -22.39 13.33
CA MET A 437 -4.67 -23.06 14.40
C MET A 437 -3.26 -22.53 14.58
N GLN A 438 -2.84 -22.45 15.84
CA GLN A 438 -1.48 -22.12 16.27
C GLN A 438 -0.55 -23.34 16.26
N ASP A 439 -1.10 -24.55 16.47
CA ASP A 439 -0.30 -25.78 16.57
C ASP A 439 -1.08 -27.00 16.07
N TYR A 440 -0.60 -27.62 14.98
CA TYR A 440 -1.15 -28.90 14.50
C TYR A 440 -0.93 -30.01 15.53
N GLY A 441 -2.02 -30.59 16.03
CA GLY A 441 -1.98 -31.68 17.02
C GLY A 441 -1.74 -31.24 18.46
N GLY A 442 -1.65 -29.93 18.72
CA GLY A 442 -1.81 -29.40 20.07
C GLY A 442 -3.25 -29.53 20.55
N SER A 443 -3.47 -29.55 21.87
CA SER A 443 -4.83 -29.46 22.46
C SER A 443 -5.48 -28.08 22.29
N GLY A 444 -5.02 -27.30 21.30
CA GLY A 444 -5.18 -25.86 21.20
C GLY A 444 -6.57 -25.44 20.77
N HIS A 445 -7.27 -24.79 21.70
CA HIS A 445 -8.57 -24.15 21.56
C HIS A 445 -8.53 -22.88 20.71
N ASN A 446 -7.83 -22.87 19.57
CA ASN A 446 -7.82 -21.65 18.77
C ASN A 446 -9.20 -21.41 18.18
N ARG A 447 -9.70 -20.22 18.47
CA ARG A 447 -11.04 -19.75 18.17
C ARG A 447 -10.89 -18.40 17.48
N TRP A 448 -10.12 -18.37 16.39
CA TRP A 448 -9.82 -17.14 15.65
C TRP A 448 -10.25 -17.28 14.19
N VAL A 449 -11.19 -16.44 13.76
CA VAL A 449 -11.49 -16.25 12.34
C VAL A 449 -10.60 -15.10 11.84
N LEU A 450 -9.58 -15.42 11.05
CA LEU A 450 -8.75 -14.43 10.38
C LEU A 450 -9.43 -13.94 9.10
N THR A 451 -9.44 -12.62 8.92
CA THR A 451 -10.12 -12.04 7.76
C THR A 451 -9.49 -12.47 6.43
N LYS A 452 -8.16 -12.63 6.35
CA LYS A 452 -7.51 -13.14 5.13
C LYS A 452 -8.02 -14.54 4.72
N SER A 453 -8.11 -15.47 5.67
CA SER A 453 -8.60 -16.84 5.45
C SER A 453 -10.06 -16.85 5.02
N PHE A 454 -10.89 -16.09 5.75
CA PHE A 454 -12.30 -15.89 5.41
C PHE A 454 -12.46 -15.37 3.98
N SER A 455 -11.61 -14.44 3.55
CA SER A 455 -11.70 -13.81 2.24
C SER A 455 -11.38 -14.79 1.11
N TRP A 456 -10.44 -15.70 1.33
CA TRP A 456 -10.09 -16.76 0.38
C TRP A 456 -11.18 -17.82 0.29
N GLU A 457 -11.76 -18.20 1.43
CA GLU A 457 -12.91 -19.09 1.51
C GLU A 457 -14.13 -18.50 0.80
N LEU A 458 -14.47 -17.23 1.08
CA LEU A 458 -15.55 -16.49 0.43
C LEU A 458 -15.37 -16.46 -1.08
N ARG A 459 -14.15 -16.20 -1.56
CA ARG A 459 -13.83 -16.24 -2.99
C ARG A 459 -14.06 -17.63 -3.58
N PHE A 460 -13.68 -18.69 -2.88
CA PHE A 460 -13.89 -20.06 -3.35
C PHE A 460 -15.39 -20.42 -3.42
N ALA A 461 -16.15 -20.09 -2.38
CA ALA A 461 -17.60 -20.26 -2.35
C ALA A 461 -18.28 -19.52 -3.52
N ALA A 462 -17.92 -18.25 -3.72
CA ALA A 462 -18.44 -17.44 -4.82
C ALA A 462 -18.05 -18.00 -6.20
N LYS A 463 -16.79 -18.42 -6.39
CA LYS A 463 -16.32 -19.08 -7.63
C LYS A 463 -17.15 -20.31 -7.98
N ASN A 464 -17.53 -21.10 -6.97
CA ASN A 464 -18.27 -22.34 -7.14
C ASN A 464 -19.79 -22.16 -7.14
N GLY A 465 -20.29 -20.93 -7.01
CA GLY A 465 -21.72 -20.64 -6.95
C GLY A 465 -22.40 -21.13 -5.65
N ASP A 466 -21.63 -21.34 -4.58
CA ASP A 466 -22.16 -21.73 -3.27
C ASP A 466 -22.76 -20.52 -2.55
N THR A 467 -23.96 -20.14 -2.96
CA THR A 467 -24.69 -19.01 -2.38
C THR A 467 -25.10 -19.26 -0.93
N GLY A 468 -25.22 -20.52 -0.52
CA GLY A 468 -25.51 -20.90 0.86
C GLY A 468 -24.36 -20.48 1.77
N ARG A 469 -23.13 -20.88 1.41
CA ARG A 469 -21.96 -20.52 2.19
C ARG A 469 -21.65 -19.02 2.19
N VAL A 470 -21.85 -18.34 1.05
CA VAL A 470 -21.77 -16.87 1.00
C VAL A 470 -22.76 -16.22 1.97
N GLY A 471 -23.99 -16.73 2.07
CA GLY A 471 -25.01 -16.24 2.99
C GLY A 471 -24.69 -16.51 4.47
N GLU A 472 -24.07 -17.64 4.79
CA GLU A 472 -23.58 -17.95 6.13
C GLU A 472 -22.49 -16.95 6.57
N ILE A 473 -21.54 -16.65 5.68
CA ILE A 473 -20.49 -15.67 5.93
C ILE A 473 -21.08 -14.26 6.11
N ASP A 474 -22.05 -13.87 5.28
CA ASP A 474 -22.74 -12.58 5.44
C ASP A 474 -23.47 -12.52 6.80
N THR A 475 -24.11 -13.61 7.22
CA THR A 475 -24.77 -13.72 8.53
C THR A 475 -23.78 -13.58 9.69
N PHE A 476 -22.58 -14.16 9.56
CA PHE A 476 -21.51 -13.99 10.53
C PHE A 476 -21.10 -12.52 10.65
N LEU A 477 -20.86 -11.84 9.51
CA LEU A 477 -20.49 -10.42 9.49
C LEU A 477 -21.61 -9.52 10.03
N GLN A 478 -22.88 -9.79 9.73
CA GLN A 478 -24.01 -9.02 10.27
C GLN A 478 -24.05 -9.06 11.81
N ARG A 479 -23.60 -10.17 12.40
CA ARG A 479 -23.59 -10.35 13.86
C ARG A 479 -22.36 -9.74 14.51
N PHE A 480 -21.18 -9.97 13.94
CA PHE A 480 -19.90 -9.68 14.60
C PHE A 480 -19.13 -8.51 13.98
N ASP A 481 -19.64 -7.91 12.91
CA ASP A 481 -19.17 -6.65 12.33
C ASP A 481 -20.35 -5.82 11.79
N PRO A 482 -21.34 -5.48 12.64
CA PRO A 482 -22.62 -4.92 12.20
C PRO A 482 -22.51 -3.50 11.65
N ASP A 483 -21.49 -2.74 12.08
CA ASP A 483 -21.31 -1.35 11.67
C ASP A 483 -20.56 -1.26 10.33
N ILE A 484 -21.33 -1.30 9.23
CA ILE A 484 -20.79 -1.19 7.86
C ILE A 484 -20.04 0.11 7.59
N VAL A 485 -20.12 1.11 8.47
CA VAL A 485 -19.34 2.35 8.31
C VAL A 485 -17.92 2.20 8.88
N GLN A 486 -17.68 1.18 9.70
CA GLN A 486 -16.32 0.78 10.07
C GLN A 486 -15.72 -0.15 9.01
N PRO A 487 -14.42 -0.03 8.73
CA PRO A 487 -13.72 -0.99 7.90
C PRO A 487 -13.61 -2.35 8.60
N ILE A 488 -13.57 -3.40 7.80
CA ILE A 488 -13.51 -4.79 8.28
C ILE A 488 -12.36 -5.02 9.25
N ALA A 489 -12.62 -5.79 10.31
CA ALA A 489 -11.61 -6.20 11.28
C ALA A 489 -10.53 -7.11 10.68
N GLU A 490 -9.36 -7.14 11.31
CA GLU A 490 -8.32 -8.14 11.07
C GLU A 490 -8.83 -9.57 11.39
N GLY A 491 -9.60 -9.73 12.45
CA GLY A 491 -10.28 -10.98 12.74
C GLY A 491 -11.13 -10.93 13.99
N TRP A 492 -11.67 -12.09 14.34
CA TRP A 492 -12.57 -12.29 15.48
C TRP A 492 -12.06 -13.42 16.36
N ILE A 493 -11.92 -13.17 17.65
CA ILE A 493 -11.47 -14.15 18.64
C ILE A 493 -12.66 -14.50 19.54
N LEU A 494 -13.00 -15.78 19.65
CA LEU A 494 -14.03 -16.28 20.54
C LEU A 494 -13.36 -16.83 21.79
N ASP A 495 -13.66 -16.27 22.96
CA ASP A 495 -13.10 -16.73 24.22
C ASP A 495 -13.83 -17.97 24.77
N ASP A 496 -13.34 -18.51 25.90
CA ASP A 496 -13.93 -19.68 26.56
C ASP A 496 -15.34 -19.44 27.09
N THR A 497 -15.73 -18.18 27.33
CA THR A 497 -17.07 -17.80 27.77
C THR A 497 -18.08 -17.69 26.63
N GLY A 498 -17.60 -17.77 25.38
CA GLY A 498 -18.42 -17.57 24.19
C GLY A 498 -18.52 -16.09 23.76
N THR A 499 -17.71 -15.21 24.36
CA THR A 499 -17.66 -13.80 23.98
C THR A 499 -16.72 -13.63 22.79
N VAL A 500 -17.14 -12.82 21.81
CA VAL A 500 -16.34 -12.50 20.63
C VAL A 500 -15.71 -11.13 20.77
N THR A 501 -14.40 -11.05 20.54
CA THR A 501 -13.66 -9.80 20.42
C THR A 501 -13.17 -9.61 18.99
N MET A 502 -13.22 -8.37 18.50
CA MET A 502 -12.68 -7.98 17.20
C MET A 502 -11.25 -7.46 17.38
N THR A 503 -10.36 -7.81 16.45
CA THR A 503 -8.98 -7.28 16.41
C THR A 503 -8.87 -6.10 15.43
N ASP A 504 -7.65 -5.63 15.15
CA ASP A 504 -7.35 -4.30 14.55
C ASP A 504 -8.27 -3.95 13.35
N PRO A 505 -9.13 -2.91 13.45
CA PRO A 505 -9.98 -2.51 12.35
C PRO A 505 -9.13 -1.99 11.19
N ALA A 506 -9.46 -2.43 9.98
CA ALA A 506 -8.73 -2.07 8.76
C ALA A 506 -7.24 -2.43 8.76
N ASN A 507 -6.81 -3.50 9.44
CA ASN A 507 -5.46 -4.02 9.22
C ASN A 507 -5.20 -4.18 7.71
N GLN A 508 -4.06 -3.66 7.24
CA GLN A 508 -3.76 -3.53 5.82
C GLN A 508 -3.78 -4.87 5.06
N GLU A 509 -3.14 -5.92 5.59
CA GLU A 509 -3.12 -7.25 4.95
C GLU A 509 -4.54 -7.79 4.84
N HIS A 510 -5.25 -7.82 5.96
CA HIS A 510 -6.54 -8.45 6.09
C HIS A 510 -7.63 -7.76 5.28
N ALA A 511 -7.73 -6.43 5.41
CA ALA A 511 -8.67 -5.65 4.62
C ALA A 511 -8.33 -5.70 3.12
N SER A 512 -7.05 -5.73 2.74
CA SER A 512 -6.67 -5.85 1.32
C SER A 512 -7.03 -7.22 0.74
N TRP A 513 -6.86 -8.31 1.49
CA TRP A 513 -7.31 -9.64 1.05
C TRP A 513 -8.82 -9.72 0.89
N TYR A 514 -9.56 -9.10 1.79
CA TYR A 514 -11.02 -8.99 1.69
C TYR A 514 -11.45 -8.26 0.41
N LEU A 515 -10.88 -7.07 0.17
CA LEU A 515 -11.16 -6.30 -1.03
C LEU A 515 -10.79 -7.07 -2.30
N LEU A 516 -9.61 -7.70 -2.33
CA LEU A 516 -9.14 -8.44 -3.50
C LEU A 516 -10.02 -9.66 -3.80
N GLY A 517 -10.40 -10.43 -2.77
CA GLY A 517 -11.29 -11.58 -2.92
C GLY A 517 -12.66 -11.19 -3.48
N LEU A 518 -13.21 -10.08 -2.99
CA LEU A 518 -14.48 -9.54 -3.49
C LEU A 518 -14.38 -8.98 -4.90
N LEU A 519 -13.35 -8.21 -5.23
CA LEU A 519 -13.15 -7.65 -6.57
C LEU A 519 -12.99 -8.74 -7.63
N GLN A 520 -12.37 -9.87 -7.27
CA GLN A 520 -12.23 -11.03 -8.14
C GLN A 520 -13.52 -11.84 -8.29
N SER A 521 -14.39 -11.82 -7.27
CA SER A 521 -15.65 -12.57 -7.25
C SER A 521 -16.83 -11.78 -7.84
N TYR A 522 -16.82 -10.45 -7.67
CA TYR A 522 -17.89 -9.53 -8.02
C TYR A 522 -17.35 -8.36 -8.85
N PRO A 523 -17.18 -8.52 -10.18
CA PRO A 523 -16.54 -7.51 -11.04
C PRO A 523 -17.23 -6.13 -11.05
N ARG A 524 -18.53 -6.06 -10.69
CA ARG A 524 -19.29 -4.80 -10.58
C ARG A 524 -18.81 -3.89 -9.45
N LEU A 525 -17.96 -4.38 -8.55
CA LEU A 525 -17.35 -3.56 -7.50
C LEU A 525 -16.27 -2.62 -8.03
N ALA A 526 -15.58 -2.93 -9.13
CA ALA A 526 -14.50 -2.07 -9.64
C ALA A 526 -14.97 -0.64 -10.03
N PRO A 527 -16.08 -0.45 -10.78
CA PRO A 527 -16.63 0.90 -11.03
C PRO A 527 -17.06 1.63 -9.75
N ARG A 528 -17.53 0.90 -8.73
CA ARG A 528 -17.90 1.47 -7.41
C ARG A 528 -16.65 1.99 -6.70
N SER A 529 -15.59 1.21 -6.65
CA SER A 529 -14.29 1.62 -6.12
C SER A 529 -13.72 2.84 -6.84
N ALA A 530 -13.84 2.90 -8.18
CA ALA A 530 -13.42 4.07 -8.94
C ALA A 530 -14.19 5.34 -8.52
N SER A 531 -15.48 5.22 -8.22
CA SER A 531 -16.31 6.32 -7.73
C SER A 531 -15.88 6.78 -6.34
N ILE A 532 -15.60 5.84 -5.42
CA ILE A 532 -15.05 6.15 -4.09
C ILE A 532 -13.68 6.83 -4.21
N SER A 533 -12.79 6.28 -5.04
CA SER A 533 -11.46 6.85 -5.28
C SER A 533 -11.52 8.24 -5.89
N GLN A 534 -12.47 8.49 -6.80
CA GLN A 534 -12.69 9.82 -7.34
C GLN A 534 -13.17 10.77 -6.25
N ALA A 535 -14.12 10.34 -5.42
CA ALA A 535 -14.59 11.14 -4.28
C ALA A 535 -13.44 11.48 -3.33
N LEU A 536 -12.54 10.52 -3.03
CA LEU A 536 -11.36 10.74 -2.20
C LEU A 536 -10.38 11.76 -2.80
N LYS A 537 -10.21 11.79 -4.13
CA LYS A 537 -9.36 12.76 -4.84
C LYS A 537 -9.96 14.17 -4.83
N THR A 538 -11.28 14.25 -4.73
CA THR A 538 -12.04 15.49 -4.74
C THR A 538 -12.55 15.89 -3.36
N THR A 539 -12.18 15.14 -2.31
CA THR A 539 -12.41 15.52 -0.93
C THR A 539 -11.82 16.92 -0.77
N PRO A 540 -12.59 17.89 -0.25
CA PRO A 540 -12.12 19.25 -0.12
C PRO A 540 -10.76 19.29 0.56
N GLU A 541 -9.80 19.95 -0.09
CA GLU A 541 -8.55 20.32 0.55
C GLU A 541 -8.88 21.11 1.81
N LEU A 542 -8.46 20.57 2.96
CA LEU A 542 -8.43 21.33 4.19
C LEU A 542 -7.40 22.44 4.02
N THR A 543 -7.86 23.62 3.60
CA THR A 543 -7.01 24.79 3.45
C THR A 543 -6.91 25.47 4.81
N VAL A 544 -5.69 25.57 5.33
CA VAL A 544 -5.42 26.22 6.62
C VAL A 544 -4.79 27.56 6.32
N SER A 545 -5.55 28.64 6.57
CA SER A 545 -5.05 30.01 6.48
C SER A 545 -4.79 30.53 7.90
N MET A 546 -3.54 30.89 8.18
CA MET A 546 -3.17 31.52 9.46
C MET A 546 -2.87 33.01 9.25
N PRO A 547 -3.61 33.93 9.90
CA PRO A 547 -3.12 35.29 10.15
C PRO A 547 -2.03 35.28 11.24
N ALA A 548 -1.29 36.37 11.37
CA ALA A 548 -0.13 36.53 12.26
C ALA A 548 -0.39 36.34 13.78
N HIS A 549 -1.61 35.99 14.19
CA HIS A 549 -1.99 35.65 15.56
C HIS A 549 -2.85 34.39 15.52
N VAL A 550 -2.66 33.49 16.50
CA VAL A 550 -3.11 32.09 16.46
C VAL A 550 -4.64 31.95 16.34
N THR A 551 -5.14 32.04 15.12
CA THR A 551 -6.51 31.73 14.74
C THR A 551 -6.41 30.91 13.46
N ALA A 552 -6.67 29.60 13.56
CA ALA A 552 -6.67 28.74 12.40
C ALA A 552 -8.09 28.71 11.81
N ALA A 553 -8.30 29.45 10.74
CA ALA A 553 -9.56 29.36 10.00
C ALA A 553 -9.46 28.18 9.00
N PHE A 554 -10.46 27.31 9.01
CA PHE A 554 -10.55 26.16 8.09
C PHE A 554 -11.78 26.32 7.21
N THR A 555 -11.66 25.96 5.95
CA THR A 555 -12.78 25.95 5.02
C THR A 555 -12.91 24.55 4.43
N VAL A 556 -14.08 23.92 4.64
CA VAL A 556 -14.44 22.64 4.03
C VAL A 556 -15.37 22.94 2.85
N ASN A 557 -14.99 22.55 1.64
CA ASN A 557 -15.77 22.81 0.43
C ASN A 557 -16.69 21.61 0.12
N SER A 558 -17.99 21.75 0.34
CA SER A 558 -18.94 20.63 0.43
C SER A 558 -19.59 20.18 -0.89
N THR A 559 -19.09 20.61 -2.04
CA THR A 559 -19.83 20.49 -3.31
C THR A 559 -19.98 19.04 -3.85
N LEU A 560 -19.34 18.04 -3.25
CA LEU A 560 -19.31 16.66 -3.73
C LEU A 560 -20.15 15.64 -2.94
N PHE A 561 -20.78 16.07 -1.84
CA PHE A 561 -21.34 15.13 -0.85
C PHE A 561 -22.78 14.68 -1.14
N ASN A 562 -23.44 15.24 -2.16
CA ASN A 562 -24.80 14.85 -2.55
C ASN A 562 -24.90 13.45 -3.21
N THR A 563 -23.76 12.84 -3.60
CA THR A 563 -23.74 11.53 -4.27
C THR A 563 -23.43 10.34 -3.37
N LEU A 564 -22.93 10.56 -2.14
CA LEU A 564 -22.44 9.46 -1.27
C LEU A 564 -23.23 9.25 0.03
N ALA A 565 -24.10 10.18 0.45
CA ALA A 565 -24.97 9.96 1.60
C ALA A 565 -26.23 10.80 1.53
N SER A 566 -27.40 10.17 1.54
CA SER A 566 -28.68 10.87 1.75
C SER A 566 -29.01 11.10 3.23
N SER A 567 -28.13 10.75 4.18
CA SER A 567 -28.48 10.79 5.62
C SER A 567 -27.34 10.81 6.65
N SER A 568 -26.07 11.04 6.29
CA SER A 568 -24.96 10.97 7.26
C SER A 568 -24.53 12.36 7.74
N ASP A 569 -24.49 12.58 9.06
CA ASP A 569 -23.87 13.74 9.68
C ASP A 569 -22.33 13.69 9.49
N PHE A 570 -21.71 14.84 9.23
CA PHE A 570 -20.27 14.99 9.05
C PHE A 570 -19.68 15.73 10.25
N THR A 571 -18.62 15.25 10.88
CA THR A 571 -18.01 15.91 12.04
C THR A 571 -16.58 16.32 11.72
N VAL A 572 -16.21 17.56 11.94
CA VAL A 572 -14.82 18.03 11.91
C VAL A 572 -14.36 18.36 13.32
N SER A 573 -13.20 17.86 13.69
CA SER A 573 -12.52 18.15 14.94
C SER A 573 -11.10 18.66 14.69
N ALA A 574 -10.61 19.47 15.62
CA ALA A 574 -9.22 19.88 15.68
C ALA A 574 -8.64 19.44 17.02
N ASP A 575 -7.53 18.71 16.97
CA ASP A 575 -6.79 18.25 18.14
C ASP A 575 -5.50 19.07 18.30
N ALA A 576 -5.19 19.43 19.53
CA ALA A 576 -4.01 20.19 19.89
C ALA A 576 -3.19 19.44 20.96
N PRO A 577 -1.88 19.74 21.08
CA PRO A 577 -1.05 19.13 22.13
C PRO A 577 -1.60 19.37 23.54
N SER A 578 -1.26 18.47 24.46
CA SER A 578 -1.66 18.60 25.87
C SER A 578 -1.30 19.96 26.45
N GLY A 579 -2.28 20.61 27.11
CA GLY A 579 -2.14 21.95 27.68
C GLY A 579 -2.54 23.12 26.77
N TRP A 580 -2.93 22.85 25.52
CA TRP A 580 -3.51 23.84 24.61
C TRP A 580 -5.03 23.82 24.68
N THR A 581 -5.68 24.94 24.35
CA THR A 581 -7.15 25.03 24.31
C THR A 581 -7.63 25.16 22.87
N VAL A 582 -8.62 24.35 22.48
CA VAL A 582 -9.28 24.45 21.16
C VAL A 582 -10.68 25.00 21.40
N SER A 583 -11.04 26.06 20.70
CA SER A 583 -12.39 26.64 20.71
C SER A 583 -12.89 26.84 19.29
N THR A 584 -14.17 26.61 19.04
CA THR A 584 -14.79 26.84 17.72
C THR A 584 -15.53 28.17 17.74
N THR A 585 -15.46 28.94 16.64
CA THR A 585 -16.23 30.20 16.49
C THR A 585 -17.54 30.00 15.71
N SER A 586 -17.80 28.77 15.26
CA SER A 586 -19.00 28.38 14.52
C SER A 586 -20.15 28.05 15.48
N ALA A 587 -21.38 28.42 15.12
CA ALA A 587 -22.59 28.06 15.87
C ALA A 587 -22.96 26.56 15.74
N VAL A 588 -22.19 25.81 14.95
CA VAL A 588 -22.36 24.39 14.70
C VAL A 588 -21.16 23.67 15.32
N ASP A 589 -21.40 22.79 16.31
CA ASP A 589 -20.40 21.99 17.03
C ASP A 589 -19.70 20.99 16.10
N GLY A 590 -18.88 21.50 15.18
CA GLY A 590 -18.11 20.72 14.21
C GLY A 590 -18.95 19.87 13.24
N THR A 591 -20.27 19.84 13.36
CA THR A 591 -21.13 18.92 12.61
C THR A 591 -21.72 19.60 11.38
N LEU A 592 -21.21 19.35 10.18
CA LEU A 592 -21.82 19.84 8.94
C LEU A 592 -22.82 18.80 8.41
N ARG A 593 -23.87 19.28 7.74
CA ARG A 593 -24.83 18.44 7.01
C ARG A 593 -24.58 18.52 5.51
N ALA A 594 -25.07 17.52 4.79
CA ALA A 594 -25.06 17.53 3.33
C ALA A 594 -25.75 18.80 2.79
N GLY A 595 -25.00 19.62 2.04
CA GLY A 595 -25.46 20.90 1.50
C GLY A 595 -24.96 22.14 2.24
N ASP A 596 -24.33 21.99 3.42
CA ASP A 596 -23.77 23.13 4.16
C ASP A 596 -22.48 23.63 3.49
N SER A 597 -22.40 24.94 3.18
CA SER A 597 -21.21 25.56 2.57
C SER A 597 -20.43 26.46 3.56
N ALA A 598 -20.63 26.28 4.87
CA ALA A 598 -20.08 27.18 5.87
C ALA A 598 -18.63 26.79 6.23
N PRO A 599 -17.66 27.74 6.23
CA PRO A 599 -16.34 27.51 6.80
C PRO A 599 -16.46 27.28 8.32
N VAL A 600 -15.68 26.33 8.86
CA VAL A 600 -15.61 26.08 10.30
C VAL A 600 -14.25 26.56 10.79
N ALA A 601 -14.22 27.55 11.68
CA ALA A 601 -12.97 28.11 12.20
C ALA A 601 -12.73 27.69 13.66
N TRP A 602 -11.51 27.23 13.95
CA TRP A 602 -11.06 26.89 15.30
C TRP A 602 -9.96 27.86 15.76
N THR A 603 -10.08 28.35 16.98
CA THR A 603 -9.01 29.06 17.66
C THR A 603 -8.30 28.07 18.57
N VAL A 604 -7.02 27.81 18.26
CA VAL A 604 -6.15 26.97 19.08
C VAL A 604 -5.23 27.90 19.88
N THR A 605 -5.32 27.89 21.21
CA THR A 605 -4.56 28.80 22.06
C THR A 605 -3.48 28.04 22.83
N PRO A 606 -2.20 28.44 22.72
CA PRO A 606 -1.11 27.83 23.46
C PRO A 606 -1.19 28.16 24.96
N PRO A 607 -0.52 27.37 25.83
CA PRO A 607 -0.35 27.76 27.23
C PRO A 607 0.47 29.06 27.34
N PRO A 608 0.22 29.89 28.37
CA PRO A 608 0.93 31.15 28.56
C PRO A 608 2.45 30.96 28.55
N GLY A 609 3.16 31.78 27.75
CA GLY A 609 4.62 31.78 27.65
C GLY A 609 5.22 30.75 26.69
N TYR A 610 4.41 29.95 25.99
CA TYR A 610 4.90 29.02 24.97
C TYR A 610 5.38 29.77 23.71
N SER A 611 6.58 29.42 23.25
CA SER A 611 7.15 29.84 21.97
C SER A 611 7.87 28.65 21.36
N GLY A 612 7.52 28.25 20.15
CA GLY A 612 8.13 27.07 19.52
C GLY A 612 7.29 26.42 18.43
N PRO A 613 7.85 25.38 17.79
CA PRO A 613 7.18 24.62 16.76
C PRO A 613 6.05 23.76 17.35
N VAL A 614 4.90 23.76 16.68
CA VAL A 614 3.72 22.96 17.04
C VAL A 614 3.26 22.15 15.82
N ASP A 615 2.80 20.94 16.09
CA ASP A 615 2.03 20.11 15.16
C ASP A 615 0.57 20.12 15.60
N LEU A 616 -0.31 20.58 14.72
CA LEU A 616 -1.76 20.57 14.92
C LEU A 616 -2.37 19.51 14.03
N THR A 617 -3.27 18.70 14.59
CA THR A 617 -3.95 17.64 13.86
C THR A 617 -5.39 18.03 13.62
N VAL A 618 -5.85 18.04 12.37
CA VAL A 618 -7.26 18.28 12.03
C VAL A 618 -7.83 17.07 11.36
N SER A 619 -9.00 16.64 11.85
CA SER A 619 -9.66 15.41 11.47
C SER A 619 -11.07 15.71 10.96
N ALA A 620 -11.43 15.19 9.80
CA ALA A 620 -12.77 15.24 9.25
C ALA A 620 -13.35 13.83 9.17
N ARG A 621 -14.46 13.57 9.87
CA ARG A 621 -15.11 12.28 9.97
C ARG A 621 -16.41 12.23 9.16
N LEU A 622 -16.53 11.25 8.26
CA LEU A 622 -17.75 10.94 7.50
C LEU A 622 -18.01 9.44 7.52
N GLY A 623 -19.14 9.01 8.10
CA GLY A 623 -19.54 7.59 8.06
C GLY A 623 -18.38 6.67 8.44
N GLY A 624 -17.81 6.86 9.64
CA GLY A 624 -16.69 6.07 10.13
C GLY A 624 -15.30 6.41 9.56
N HIS A 625 -15.21 7.13 8.44
CA HIS A 625 -13.93 7.54 7.84
C HIS A 625 -13.40 8.84 8.42
N THR A 626 -12.18 8.84 8.94
CA THR A 626 -11.49 10.06 9.38
C THR A 626 -10.40 10.43 8.37
N VAL A 627 -10.43 11.63 7.81
CA VAL A 627 -9.33 12.23 7.05
C VAL A 627 -8.60 13.18 7.98
N THR A 628 -7.31 12.92 8.21
CA THR A 628 -6.48 13.71 9.12
C THR A 628 -5.41 14.50 8.35
N LYS A 629 -5.19 15.76 8.72
CA LYS A 629 -4.13 16.62 8.19
C LYS A 629 -3.30 17.20 9.34
N HIS A 630 -1.99 17.01 9.25
CA HIS A 630 -1.01 17.61 10.14
C HIS A 630 -0.63 19.01 9.65
N VAL A 631 -0.51 19.95 10.57
CA VAL A 631 -0.15 21.33 10.30
C VAL A 631 0.99 21.72 11.22
N PHE A 632 2.19 21.76 10.65
CA PHE A 632 3.39 22.22 11.36
C PHE A 632 3.50 23.74 11.25
N THR A 633 3.56 24.43 12.39
CA THR A 633 3.79 25.88 12.43
C THR A 633 4.65 26.26 13.64
N THR A 634 5.07 27.52 13.75
CA THR A 634 5.77 28.05 14.93
C THR A 634 4.92 29.13 15.59
N VAL A 635 4.61 28.95 16.87
CA VAL A 635 3.98 30.00 17.68
C VAL A 635 5.04 30.98 18.13
N ALA A 636 4.91 32.22 17.67
CA ALA A 636 5.67 33.34 18.22
C ALA A 636 4.93 33.85 19.46
N ASN A 637 5.65 34.00 20.59
CA ASN A 637 5.11 34.60 21.79
C ASN A 637 4.65 36.05 21.47
N PRO A 638 3.35 36.38 21.56
CA PRO A 638 2.91 37.75 21.45
C PRO A 638 3.32 38.45 22.75
N ALA A 639 4.45 39.14 22.72
CA ALA A 639 4.80 40.10 23.76
C ALA A 639 3.74 41.21 23.82
#